data_AF-A0A521H881-F1
#
_entry.id   AF-A0A521H881-F1
#
_cell.length_a   1.000
_cell.length_b   1.000
_cell.length_c   1.000
_cell.angle_alpha   90.00
_cell.angle_beta   90.00
_cell.angle_gamma   90.00
#
_symmetry.space_group_name_H-M   'P 1'
#
loop_
_entity.id
_entity.type
_entity.pdbx_description
1 polymer ?
#
loop_
_entity_poly.entity_id
_entity_poly.type
_entity_poly.pdbx_seq_one_letter_code
_entity_poly.pdbx_strand_id
1 'polypeptide(L)'
;MMPVVSLVLWLAAQAPLELGIGAAEPLPEGWEKALAGPDCRELALRLAHTGLPRDADEAALGRALERQEDPGVMALLAAAVLAPARLTGRAPLAEEARAQHAAAVVQFLLQVEDDPDLDVLVERVAPRLRAGELDAVAELLLSGACRSPHRAVSLLQVAPYSEARPFLLRVALAESGLDPQLRAACAEHVFAVDGRGAGDALAPLLRPDAPDVILRRLLSTWEAFLEPADLPALERVASEAPGPSAAAALLLWARHESDPARRLRIFELGMTLPGEEREHVLDALARAGPDPQLAARLLELLDDPRVRVRQLALRFLPRLAPAELLFREYRSRAAVGAGEEDSGAWMVELARLPVAEAQRAAAQWLADGGWHSGSTAVGVARALRDSAQVDAFLDGLLRLEDGPEDVLLPLAMGRAAHAESARAFLRQALERGPSPRRGEAIRVLAEVGQPRDLRLLLDLARDPNYAAPARAAAIRGLAGNRHGAPLLGELLQPPPADYEVAETLIRALVSGADPALRAAALQAARGRWTREQEEEAVGLRLAAWQEQAEHPLAGEAAELEAELWMMLTATLDRPGPAASEPLDDPLVLARKHAEVHDCAQALAAAIAARGGEPPRAPALLAACGQSVPPGPLWIAALKLTRSWPELSGRWCGALAARPGVSASTRVRALATWARPAFSAVAPEAEPALEALLARPSELVRHPWDLAYGVGRPGARAWVLPVERLADQRLLHAAAAAAGAQRLELLAAFADGAGMAGVLVEAAELALEAGEGAALALRLAGAGADLAPLEVAARYVLAQARRGCGDMAGARREYQAAVRLSVDGEALREAARAALAEIEQH
;
A
#
# COMPACT_ATOMS: atom_id res chain seq x y z
N MET A 1 41.90 43.02 -15.58
CA MET A 1 40.95 42.31 -16.48
C MET A 1 40.39 41.14 -15.70
N MET A 2 39.17 41.27 -15.17
CA MET A 2 38.46 40.12 -14.60
C MET A 2 37.95 39.24 -15.74
N PRO A 3 37.97 37.90 -15.61
CA PRO A 3 37.37 37.01 -16.59
C PRO A 3 35.86 37.27 -16.64
N VAL A 4 35.33 37.38 -17.86
CA VAL A 4 33.91 37.65 -18.17
C VAL A 4 32.95 36.68 -17.45
N VAL A 5 33.42 35.48 -17.10
CA VAL A 5 32.66 34.46 -16.35
C VAL A 5 32.37 34.88 -14.89
N SER A 6 33.27 35.63 -14.23
CA SER A 6 33.06 36.10 -12.86
C SER A 6 32.14 37.31 -12.76
N LEU A 7 32.02 38.10 -13.84
CA LEU A 7 31.08 39.23 -13.90
C LEU A 7 29.64 38.75 -14.15
N VAL A 8 29.46 37.67 -14.92
CA VAL A 8 28.16 37.02 -15.15
C VAL A 8 27.63 36.35 -13.87
N LEU A 9 28.51 35.70 -13.09
CA LEU A 9 28.13 35.10 -11.79
C LEU A 9 27.89 36.14 -10.70
N TRP A 10 28.57 37.29 -10.74
CA TRP A 10 28.36 38.37 -9.77
C TRP A 10 27.11 39.22 -10.09
N LEU A 11 26.78 39.42 -11.37
CA LEU A 11 25.52 40.05 -11.78
C LEU A 11 24.30 39.14 -11.54
N ALA A 12 24.46 37.82 -11.59
CA ALA A 12 23.43 36.85 -11.19
C ALA A 12 23.15 36.84 -9.66
N ALA A 13 24.11 37.28 -8.83
CA ALA A 13 23.99 37.30 -7.37
C ALA A 13 23.38 38.61 -6.80
N GLN A 14 23.09 39.61 -7.64
CA GLN A 14 22.52 40.91 -7.25
C GLN A 14 21.12 41.17 -7.86
N ALA A 15 20.63 40.27 -8.72
CA ALA A 15 19.24 40.29 -9.13
C ALA A 15 18.40 39.67 -7.99
N PRO A 16 17.25 40.26 -7.58
CA PRO A 16 16.26 39.47 -6.86
C PRO A 16 16.02 38.21 -7.70
N LEU A 17 16.03 37.05 -7.05
CA LEU A 17 15.68 35.78 -7.65
C LEU A 17 14.27 35.93 -8.24
N GLU A 18 14.19 36.38 -9.49
CA GLU A 18 13.03 36.15 -10.35
C GLU A 18 13.05 34.65 -10.59
N LEU A 19 12.53 33.91 -9.61
CA LEU A 19 12.12 32.54 -9.77
C LEU A 19 11.01 32.57 -10.83
N GLY A 20 11.42 32.59 -12.11
CA GLY A 20 10.58 32.52 -13.28
C GLY A 20 9.98 31.13 -13.38
N ILE A 21 9.21 30.72 -12.37
CA ILE A 21 8.52 29.42 -12.29
C ILE A 21 7.16 29.51 -13.02
N GLY A 22 6.89 30.59 -13.77
CA GLY A 22 5.57 30.94 -14.30
C GLY A 22 4.96 29.87 -15.20
N ALA A 23 4.21 28.95 -14.59
CA ALA A 23 3.41 27.91 -15.22
C ALA A 23 2.02 28.40 -15.64
N ALA A 24 1.76 29.70 -15.53
CA ALA A 24 0.52 30.29 -16.00
C ALA A 24 0.64 30.59 -17.49
N GLU A 25 -0.15 29.89 -18.31
CA GLU A 25 -0.37 30.28 -19.71
C GLU A 25 -0.76 31.77 -19.76
N PRO A 26 -0.24 32.53 -20.75
CA PRO A 26 -0.71 33.90 -20.94
C PRO A 26 -2.23 33.88 -21.13
N LEU A 27 -2.91 34.76 -20.39
CA LEU A 27 -4.35 34.91 -20.55
C LEU A 27 -4.66 35.32 -21.99
N PRO A 28 -5.72 34.76 -22.60
CA PRO A 28 -6.14 35.20 -23.93
C PRO A 28 -6.41 36.71 -23.92
N GLU A 29 -6.09 37.38 -25.03
CA GLU A 29 -6.42 38.80 -25.18
C GLU A 29 -7.92 39.02 -24.94
N GLY A 30 -8.24 39.92 -24.01
CA GLY A 30 -9.63 40.17 -23.61
C GLY A 30 -10.25 39.09 -22.71
N TRP A 31 -9.46 38.34 -21.93
CA TRP A 31 -9.96 37.39 -20.93
C TRP A 31 -11.03 37.97 -19.98
N GLU A 32 -10.96 39.27 -19.66
CA GLU A 32 -12.00 39.98 -18.89
C GLU A 32 -13.38 39.87 -19.57
N LYS A 33 -13.43 39.91 -20.90
CA LYS A 33 -14.66 39.71 -21.69
C LYS A 33 -15.05 38.24 -21.78
N ALA A 34 -14.08 37.33 -21.83
CA ALA A 34 -14.33 35.89 -21.83
C ALA A 34 -14.97 35.44 -20.50
N LEU A 35 -14.62 36.08 -19.38
CA LEU A 35 -15.31 35.88 -18.10
C LEU A 35 -16.76 36.37 -18.11
N ALA A 36 -17.14 37.30 -18.98
CA ALA A 36 -18.54 37.68 -19.19
C ALA A 36 -19.26 36.81 -20.25
N GLY A 37 -18.55 35.84 -20.83
CA GLY A 37 -19.03 34.97 -21.90
C GLY A 37 -19.50 33.59 -21.41
N PRO A 38 -19.95 32.73 -22.34
CA PRO A 38 -20.47 31.39 -22.02
C PRO A 38 -19.41 30.44 -21.44
N ASP A 39 -18.13 30.68 -21.72
CA ASP A 39 -17.00 29.83 -21.28
C ASP A 39 -16.36 30.30 -19.96
N CYS A 40 -17.00 31.24 -19.25
CA CYS A 40 -16.47 31.88 -18.05
C CYS A 40 -16.10 30.90 -16.94
N ARG A 41 -16.92 29.85 -16.73
CA ARG A 41 -16.68 28.84 -15.69
C ARG A 41 -15.47 27.95 -16.01
N GLU A 42 -15.28 27.52 -17.26
CA GLU A 42 -14.10 26.73 -17.66
C GLU A 42 -12.82 27.57 -17.47
N LEU A 43 -12.86 28.84 -17.88
CA LEU A 43 -11.74 29.76 -17.68
C LEU A 43 -11.44 29.98 -16.18
N ALA A 44 -12.46 30.23 -15.36
CA ALA A 44 -12.30 30.43 -13.93
C ALA A 44 -11.78 29.17 -13.22
N LEU A 45 -12.28 27.99 -13.60
CA LEU A 45 -11.79 26.71 -13.09
C LEU A 45 -10.32 26.52 -13.44
N ARG A 46 -9.95 26.75 -14.70
CA ARG A 46 -8.54 26.70 -15.13
C ARG A 46 -7.66 27.64 -14.30
N LEU A 47 -8.10 28.88 -14.07
CA LEU A 47 -7.38 29.83 -13.23
C LEU A 47 -7.31 29.39 -11.75
N ALA A 48 -8.35 28.75 -11.23
CA ALA A 48 -8.31 28.17 -9.90
C ALA A 48 -7.24 27.07 -9.79
N HIS A 49 -6.97 26.30 -10.85
CA HIS A 49 -5.87 25.33 -10.89
C HIS A 49 -4.49 25.98 -11.07
N THR A 50 -4.35 26.94 -11.97
CA THR A 50 -3.03 27.49 -12.38
C THR A 50 -2.59 28.72 -11.60
N GLY A 51 -3.50 29.38 -10.91
CA GLY A 51 -3.32 30.74 -10.41
C GLY A 51 -3.43 31.79 -11.52
N LEU A 52 -3.41 33.04 -11.09
CA LEU A 52 -3.39 34.20 -11.99
C LEU A 52 -1.98 34.41 -12.57
N PRO A 53 -1.85 34.76 -13.86
CA PRO A 53 -0.55 35.11 -14.43
C PRO A 53 0.06 36.33 -13.73
N ARG A 54 1.39 36.43 -13.82
CA ARG A 54 2.18 37.53 -13.24
C ARG A 54 1.72 38.91 -13.72
N ASP A 55 1.30 39.00 -14.99
CA ASP A 55 0.91 40.26 -15.64
C ASP A 55 -0.56 40.65 -15.41
N ALA A 56 -1.34 39.81 -14.71
CA ALA A 56 -2.73 40.11 -14.39
C ALA A 56 -2.82 41.13 -13.24
N ASP A 57 -3.21 42.37 -13.56
CA ASP A 57 -3.43 43.45 -12.60
C ASP A 57 -4.52 43.06 -11.57
N GLU A 58 -4.26 43.24 -10.26
CA GLU A 58 -5.25 43.01 -9.20
C GLU A 58 -6.50 43.87 -9.39
N ALA A 59 -6.34 45.09 -9.93
CA ALA A 59 -7.47 45.94 -10.25
C ALA A 59 -8.29 45.37 -11.42
N ALA A 60 -7.67 44.64 -12.36
CA ALA A 60 -8.39 43.95 -13.43
C ALA A 60 -9.22 42.79 -12.89
N LEU A 61 -8.70 42.04 -11.92
CA LEU A 61 -9.46 41.00 -11.25
C LEU A 61 -10.59 41.59 -10.40
N GLY A 62 -10.34 42.67 -9.64
CA GLY A 62 -11.37 43.36 -8.88
C GLY A 62 -12.54 43.78 -9.79
N ARG A 63 -12.23 44.38 -10.95
CA ARG A 63 -13.23 44.72 -11.98
C ARG A 63 -13.94 43.48 -12.56
N ALA A 64 -13.23 42.37 -12.72
CA ALA A 64 -13.83 41.12 -13.21
C ALA A 64 -14.81 40.54 -12.17
N LEU A 65 -14.42 40.51 -10.89
CA LEU A 65 -15.26 40.08 -9.77
C LEU A 65 -16.52 40.96 -9.63
N GLU A 66 -16.37 42.29 -9.73
CA GLU A 66 -17.50 43.23 -9.68
C GLU A 66 -18.53 43.02 -10.80
N ARG A 67 -18.11 42.47 -11.94
CA ARG A 67 -18.97 42.20 -13.10
C ARG A 67 -19.55 40.78 -13.12
N GLN A 68 -19.14 39.91 -12.20
CA GLN A 68 -19.64 38.54 -12.15
C GLN A 68 -20.88 38.41 -11.28
N GLU A 69 -21.93 37.83 -11.87
CA GLU A 69 -23.17 37.52 -11.17
C GLU A 69 -23.21 36.07 -10.65
N ASP A 70 -22.39 35.16 -11.21
CA ASP A 70 -22.32 33.76 -10.78
C ASP A 70 -21.41 33.60 -9.54
N PRO A 71 -21.97 33.21 -8.38
CA PRO A 71 -21.20 32.99 -7.15
C PRO A 71 -20.11 31.92 -7.28
N GLY A 72 -20.30 30.91 -8.14
CA GLY A 72 -19.30 29.88 -8.38
C GLY A 72 -18.10 30.38 -9.16
N VAL A 73 -18.33 31.21 -10.18
CA VAL A 73 -17.24 31.87 -10.92
C VAL A 73 -16.48 32.82 -9.99
N MET A 74 -17.18 33.58 -9.14
CA MET A 74 -16.53 34.43 -8.14
C MET A 74 -15.66 33.64 -7.16
N ALA A 75 -16.14 32.50 -6.66
CA ALA A 75 -15.37 31.64 -5.77
C ALA A 75 -14.13 31.03 -6.45
N LEU A 76 -14.25 30.59 -7.71
CA LEU A 76 -13.11 30.08 -8.49
C LEU A 76 -12.06 31.16 -8.74
N LEU A 77 -12.48 32.40 -9.04
CA LEU A 77 -11.57 33.53 -9.21
C LEU A 77 -10.91 33.92 -7.88
N ALA A 78 -11.65 33.90 -6.76
CA ALA A 78 -11.07 34.09 -5.43
C ALA A 78 -10.04 33.00 -5.09
N ALA A 79 -10.31 31.74 -5.46
CA ALA A 79 -9.34 30.66 -5.31
C ALA A 79 -8.10 30.82 -6.21
N ALA A 80 -8.25 31.36 -7.43
CA ALA A 80 -7.11 31.65 -8.31
C ALA A 80 -6.13 32.67 -7.69
N VAL A 81 -6.65 33.66 -6.95
CA VAL A 81 -5.86 34.64 -6.20
C VAL A 81 -5.05 34.01 -5.08
N LEU A 82 -5.63 33.00 -4.43
CA LEU A 82 -4.98 32.28 -3.34
C LEU A 82 -3.83 31.38 -3.80
N ALA A 83 -3.60 31.22 -5.11
CA ALA A 83 -2.50 30.41 -5.64
C ALA A 83 -1.13 30.87 -5.09
N PRO A 84 -0.23 29.94 -4.74
CA PRO A 84 1.01 30.31 -4.08
C PRO A 84 1.95 31.10 -5.00
N ALA A 85 2.73 32.00 -4.40
CA ALA A 85 3.72 32.83 -5.07
C ALA A 85 4.69 32.03 -5.96
N ARG A 86 5.13 30.86 -5.48
CA ARG A 86 6.03 29.96 -6.23
C ARG A 86 5.46 29.41 -7.53
N LEU A 87 4.14 29.40 -7.69
CA LEU A 87 3.46 28.98 -8.92
C LEU A 87 3.27 30.15 -9.89
N THR A 88 2.88 31.32 -9.37
CA THR A 88 2.48 32.48 -10.17
C THR A 88 3.61 33.48 -10.43
N GLY A 89 4.71 33.41 -9.66
CA GLY A 89 5.78 34.41 -9.64
C GLY A 89 5.36 35.75 -9.03
N ARG A 90 4.18 35.82 -8.38
CA ARG A 90 3.67 37.02 -7.72
C ARG A 90 4.10 37.05 -6.27
N ALA A 91 4.23 38.25 -5.70
CA ALA A 91 4.44 38.39 -4.26
C ALA A 91 3.24 37.79 -3.49
N PRO A 92 3.47 37.20 -2.31
CA PRO A 92 2.39 36.70 -1.48
C PRO A 92 1.44 37.83 -1.07
N LEU A 93 0.14 37.57 -1.09
CA LEU A 93 -0.87 38.52 -0.66
C LEU A 93 -0.71 38.86 0.82
N ALA A 94 -1.05 40.10 1.16
CA ALA A 94 -1.26 40.53 2.54
C ALA A 94 -2.27 39.60 3.23
N GLU A 95 -2.08 39.39 4.54
CA GLU A 95 -2.85 38.43 5.32
C GLU A 95 -4.35 38.76 5.32
N GLU A 96 -4.71 40.04 5.42
CA GLU A 96 -6.10 40.50 5.41
C GLU A 96 -6.79 40.23 4.07
N ALA A 97 -6.12 40.52 2.95
CA ALA A 97 -6.65 40.24 1.61
C ALA A 97 -6.81 38.74 1.38
N ARG A 98 -5.86 37.94 1.86
CA ARG A 98 -5.91 36.48 1.79
C ARG A 98 -7.09 35.92 2.58
N ALA A 99 -7.29 36.39 3.82
CA ALA A 99 -8.42 36.02 4.67
C ALA A 99 -9.76 36.38 4.00
N GLN A 100 -9.86 37.57 3.39
CA GLN A 100 -11.06 37.99 2.67
C GLN A 100 -11.41 37.04 1.51
N HIS A 101 -10.44 36.66 0.69
CA HIS A 101 -10.67 35.73 -0.41
C HIS A 101 -10.97 34.30 0.10
N ALA A 102 -10.30 33.85 1.16
CA ALA A 102 -10.58 32.56 1.79
C ALA A 102 -12.01 32.50 2.33
N ALA A 103 -12.46 33.54 3.05
CA ALA A 103 -13.81 33.65 3.57
C ALA A 103 -14.87 33.62 2.46
N ALA A 104 -14.63 34.29 1.33
CA ALA A 104 -15.53 34.25 0.18
C ALA A 104 -15.68 32.83 -0.41
N VAL A 105 -14.57 32.10 -0.52
CA VAL A 105 -14.57 30.69 -0.98
C VAL A 105 -15.32 29.80 0.01
N VAL A 106 -15.05 29.92 1.31
CA VAL A 106 -15.74 29.15 2.36
C VAL A 106 -17.23 29.42 2.35
N GLN A 107 -17.64 30.68 2.28
CA GLN A 107 -19.06 31.07 2.25
C GLN A 107 -19.78 30.41 1.06
N PHE A 108 -19.15 30.41 -0.12
CA PHE A 108 -19.70 29.72 -1.29
C PHE A 108 -19.80 28.20 -1.07
N LEU A 109 -18.74 27.56 -0.59
CA LEU A 109 -18.70 26.11 -0.35
C LEU A 109 -19.79 25.62 0.62
N LEU A 110 -20.15 26.44 1.62
CA LEU A 110 -21.20 26.10 2.61
C LEU A 110 -22.62 26.29 2.07
N GLN A 111 -22.80 26.98 0.94
CA GLN A 111 -24.10 27.32 0.34
C GLN A 111 -24.41 26.53 -0.94
N VAL A 112 -23.50 25.66 -1.39
CA VAL A 112 -23.70 24.81 -2.56
C VAL A 112 -23.69 23.35 -2.14
N GLU A 113 -24.59 22.56 -2.73
CA GLU A 113 -24.61 21.10 -2.57
C GLU A 113 -23.35 20.45 -3.19
N ASP A 114 -23.17 19.15 -3.01
CA ASP A 114 -21.89 18.50 -3.32
C ASP A 114 -21.61 18.43 -4.84
N ASP A 115 -20.88 19.43 -5.36
CA ASP A 115 -20.31 19.47 -6.70
C ASP A 115 -18.81 19.09 -6.66
N PRO A 116 -18.39 17.98 -7.30
CA PRO A 116 -17.00 17.53 -7.31
C PRO A 116 -16.05 18.46 -8.06
N ASP A 117 -16.56 19.31 -8.98
CA ASP A 117 -15.72 20.31 -9.68
C ASP A 117 -15.20 21.39 -8.71
N LEU A 118 -15.71 21.43 -7.47
CA LEU A 118 -15.34 22.38 -6.43
C LEU A 118 -14.24 21.87 -5.48
N ASP A 119 -13.72 20.66 -5.65
CA ASP A 119 -12.61 20.14 -4.82
C ASP A 119 -11.37 21.05 -4.89
N VAL A 120 -11.18 21.73 -6.03
CA VAL A 120 -10.12 22.73 -6.23
C VAL A 120 -10.21 23.89 -5.22
N LEU A 121 -11.43 24.27 -4.84
CA LEU A 121 -11.68 25.32 -3.87
C LEU A 121 -11.26 24.88 -2.47
N VAL A 122 -11.60 23.63 -2.09
CA VAL A 122 -11.24 23.03 -0.81
C VAL A 122 -9.72 22.95 -0.68
N GLU A 123 -9.04 22.35 -1.67
CA GLU A 123 -7.58 22.21 -1.69
C GLU A 123 -6.85 23.56 -1.61
N ARG A 124 -7.42 24.59 -2.25
CA ARG A 124 -6.83 25.93 -2.23
C ARG A 124 -7.05 26.65 -0.90
N VAL A 125 -8.22 26.51 -0.27
CA VAL A 125 -8.57 27.26 0.93
C VAL A 125 -8.14 26.57 2.23
N ALA A 126 -8.23 25.24 2.30
CA ALA A 126 -8.00 24.44 3.51
C ALA A 126 -6.72 24.82 4.26
N PRO A 127 -5.53 24.89 3.64
CA PRO A 127 -4.30 25.19 4.37
C PRO A 127 -4.16 26.65 4.84
N ARG A 128 -5.10 27.51 4.43
CA ARG A 128 -5.12 28.95 4.72
C ARG A 128 -6.20 29.33 5.74
N LEU A 129 -7.04 28.40 6.16
CA LEU A 129 -8.07 28.65 7.17
C LEU A 129 -7.43 29.00 8.52
N ARG A 130 -7.96 30.03 9.17
CA ARG A 130 -7.56 30.49 10.51
C ARG A 130 -8.78 30.44 11.44
N ALA A 131 -8.53 30.71 12.73
CA ALA A 131 -9.57 30.71 13.74
C ALA A 131 -10.83 31.52 13.35
N GLY A 132 -10.67 32.68 12.68
CA GLY A 132 -11.81 33.50 12.26
C GLY A 132 -12.75 32.82 11.27
N GLU A 133 -12.21 32.22 10.20
CA GLU A 133 -13.02 31.50 9.21
C GLU A 133 -13.59 30.20 9.79
N LEU A 134 -12.81 29.50 10.62
CA LEU A 134 -13.23 28.24 11.25
C LEU A 134 -14.34 28.44 12.28
N ASP A 135 -14.33 29.58 12.98
CA ASP A 135 -15.42 29.97 13.88
C ASP A 135 -16.72 30.13 13.09
N ALA A 136 -16.69 30.87 11.98
CA ALA A 136 -17.85 31.06 11.11
C ALA A 136 -18.37 29.73 10.52
N VAL A 137 -17.49 28.82 10.11
CA VAL A 137 -17.87 27.47 9.66
C VAL A 137 -18.62 26.72 10.77
N ALA A 138 -18.07 26.71 11.98
CA ALA A 138 -18.68 26.00 13.10
C ALA A 138 -19.98 26.66 13.59
N GLU A 139 -20.09 28.00 13.57
CA GLU A 139 -21.33 28.72 13.89
C GLU A 139 -22.46 28.40 12.90
N LEU A 140 -22.17 28.39 11.59
CA LEU A 140 -23.14 28.03 10.56
C LEU A 140 -23.57 26.57 10.67
N LEU A 141 -22.64 25.67 11.00
CA LEU A 141 -22.93 24.26 11.23
C LEU A 141 -23.85 24.06 12.45
N LEU A 142 -23.54 24.72 13.58
CA LEU A 142 -24.30 24.60 14.83
C LEU A 142 -25.68 25.27 14.77
N SER A 143 -25.83 26.32 13.96
CA SER A 143 -27.12 26.98 13.73
C SER A 143 -28.01 26.27 12.71
N GLY A 144 -27.49 25.26 12.01
CA GLY A 144 -28.19 24.55 10.93
C GLY A 144 -28.37 25.38 9.65
N ALA A 145 -27.59 26.45 9.47
CA ALA A 145 -27.65 27.34 8.32
C ALA A 145 -26.80 26.85 7.12
N CYS A 146 -25.99 25.80 7.30
CA CYS A 146 -25.23 25.15 6.24
C CYS A 146 -26.14 24.32 5.32
N ARG A 147 -25.98 24.48 3.99
CA ARG A 147 -26.63 23.59 3.01
C ARG A 147 -25.89 22.26 2.85
N SER A 148 -24.56 22.25 3.02
CA SER A 148 -23.74 21.02 3.06
C SER A 148 -23.01 20.89 4.41
N PRO A 149 -23.63 20.26 5.42
CA PRO A 149 -23.02 20.11 6.75
C PRO A 149 -21.85 19.11 6.75
N HIS A 150 -21.85 18.12 5.84
CA HIS A 150 -20.70 17.22 5.67
C HIS A 150 -19.46 17.97 5.18
N ARG A 151 -19.60 18.84 4.18
CA ARG A 151 -18.51 19.68 3.69
C ARG A 151 -17.97 20.63 4.75
N ALA A 152 -18.84 21.17 5.61
CA ALA A 152 -18.42 21.98 6.76
C ALA A 152 -17.52 21.18 7.73
N VAL A 153 -17.91 19.95 8.07
CA VAL A 153 -17.08 19.05 8.90
C VAL A 153 -15.78 18.71 8.19
N SER A 154 -15.82 18.40 6.89
CA SER A 154 -14.60 18.13 6.11
C SER A 154 -13.64 19.31 6.13
N LEU A 155 -14.12 20.55 5.94
CA LEU A 155 -13.30 21.77 6.03
C LEU A 155 -12.63 21.91 7.40
N LEU A 156 -13.35 21.63 8.49
CA LEU A 156 -12.76 21.63 9.84
C LEU A 156 -11.69 20.53 10.02
N GLN A 157 -11.84 19.38 9.36
CA GLN A 157 -10.91 18.25 9.47
C GLN A 157 -9.65 18.40 8.59
N VAL A 158 -9.73 19.14 7.46
CA VAL A 158 -8.58 19.37 6.56
C VAL A 158 -7.86 20.69 6.80
N ALA A 159 -8.42 21.56 7.66
CA ALA A 159 -7.77 22.79 8.10
C ALA A 159 -6.57 22.48 9.03
N PRO A 160 -5.63 23.43 9.21
CA PRO A 160 -4.56 23.31 10.21
C PRO A 160 -5.12 22.92 11.58
N TYR A 161 -4.71 21.75 12.10
CA TYR A 161 -5.28 21.17 13.30
C TYR A 161 -5.18 22.08 14.53
N SER A 162 -4.04 22.77 14.68
CA SER A 162 -3.80 23.73 15.76
C SER A 162 -4.86 24.83 15.83
N GLU A 163 -5.35 25.29 14.66
CA GLU A 163 -6.42 26.28 14.52
C GLU A 163 -7.83 25.64 14.64
N ALA A 164 -8.03 24.46 14.06
CA ALA A 164 -9.34 23.81 13.97
C ALA A 164 -9.79 23.11 15.26
N ARG A 165 -8.84 22.67 16.09
CA ARG A 165 -9.11 21.86 17.29
C ARG A 165 -10.19 22.44 18.22
N PRO A 166 -10.20 23.74 18.59
CA PRO A 166 -11.24 24.30 19.46
C PRO A 166 -12.65 24.18 18.86
N PHE A 167 -12.76 24.35 17.54
CA PHE A 167 -14.03 24.31 16.82
C PHE A 167 -14.52 22.88 16.60
N LEU A 168 -13.62 21.94 16.32
CA LEU A 168 -13.94 20.51 16.29
C LEU A 168 -14.49 20.03 17.63
N LEU A 169 -13.87 20.43 18.74
CA LEU A 169 -14.37 20.13 20.09
C LEU A 169 -15.74 20.76 20.35
N ARG A 170 -15.93 22.03 19.97
CA ARG A 170 -17.23 22.72 20.10
C ARG A 170 -18.34 21.98 19.36
N VAL A 171 -18.08 21.52 18.14
CA VAL A 171 -19.04 20.76 17.33
C VAL A 171 -19.30 19.37 17.91
N ALA A 172 -18.26 18.64 18.33
CA ALA A 172 -18.40 17.31 18.92
C ALA A 172 -19.29 17.32 20.19
N LEU A 173 -19.09 18.32 21.04
CA LEU A 173 -19.75 18.46 22.34
C LEU A 173 -21.14 19.12 22.27
N ALA A 174 -21.64 19.50 21.10
CA ALA A 174 -22.92 20.19 20.96
C ALA A 174 -24.10 19.31 21.43
N GLU A 175 -24.89 19.79 22.39
CA GLU A 175 -25.92 18.96 23.05
C GLU A 175 -27.22 18.79 22.24
N SER A 176 -27.53 19.66 21.26
CA SER A 176 -28.79 19.56 20.51
C SER A 176 -28.74 20.11 19.08
N GLY A 177 -29.45 19.45 18.16
CA GLY A 177 -29.78 19.95 16.82
C GLY A 177 -28.93 19.39 15.67
N LEU A 178 -27.71 18.91 15.95
CA LEU A 178 -26.79 18.39 14.93
C LEU A 178 -26.83 16.85 14.86
N ASP A 179 -26.68 16.30 13.64
CA ASP A 179 -26.60 14.85 13.40
C ASP A 179 -25.48 14.22 14.26
N PRO A 180 -25.81 13.18 15.08
CA PRO A 180 -24.82 12.43 15.84
C PRO A 180 -23.66 11.88 15.01
N GLN A 181 -23.84 11.59 13.70
CA GLN A 181 -22.75 11.13 12.84
C GLN A 181 -21.68 12.20 12.60
N LEU A 182 -22.11 13.45 12.38
CA LEU A 182 -21.20 14.59 12.18
C LEU A 182 -20.43 14.89 13.46
N ARG A 183 -21.12 14.88 14.61
CA ARG A 183 -20.51 15.03 15.93
C ARG A 183 -19.47 13.94 16.19
N ALA A 184 -19.81 12.68 15.87
CA ALA A 184 -18.90 11.56 16.01
C ALA A 184 -17.65 11.74 15.14
N ALA A 185 -17.78 12.21 13.89
CA ALA A 185 -16.65 12.45 13.01
C ALA A 185 -15.68 13.52 13.54
N CYS A 186 -16.19 14.60 14.15
CA CYS A 186 -15.35 15.60 14.82
C CYS A 186 -14.64 15.01 16.06
N ALA A 187 -15.39 14.26 16.89
CA ALA A 187 -14.84 13.66 18.11
C ALA A 187 -13.75 12.61 17.78
N GLU A 188 -14.03 11.74 16.79
CA GLU A 188 -13.11 10.74 16.26
C GLU A 188 -11.82 11.37 15.73
N HIS A 189 -11.92 12.44 14.92
CA HIS A 189 -10.75 13.14 14.41
C HIS A 189 -9.90 13.73 15.54
N VAL A 190 -10.52 14.40 16.53
CA VAL A 190 -9.79 14.93 17.69
C VAL A 190 -9.13 13.80 18.48
N PHE A 191 -9.85 12.70 18.74
CA PHE A 191 -9.32 11.56 19.48
C PHE A 191 -8.17 10.88 18.74
N ALA A 192 -8.25 10.73 17.41
CA ALA A 192 -7.18 10.15 16.61
C ALA A 192 -5.89 10.98 16.65
N VAL A 193 -6.02 12.32 16.66
CA VAL A 193 -4.87 13.23 16.66
C VAL A 193 -4.26 13.41 18.06
N ASP A 194 -5.07 13.75 19.06
CA ASP A 194 -4.58 14.01 20.41
C ASP A 194 -4.32 12.72 21.21
N GLY A 195 -4.97 11.61 20.83
CA GLY A 195 -4.96 10.36 21.57
C GLY A 195 -5.57 10.55 22.97
N ARG A 196 -4.92 10.00 23.99
CA ARG A 196 -5.34 10.12 25.40
C ARG A 196 -5.50 11.57 25.87
N GLY A 197 -4.75 12.51 25.29
CA GLY A 197 -4.90 13.94 25.60
C GLY A 197 -6.29 14.52 25.27
N ALA A 198 -7.06 13.86 24.40
CA ALA A 198 -8.46 14.22 24.13
C ALA A 198 -9.43 13.74 25.22
N GLY A 199 -9.03 12.78 26.06
CA GLY A 199 -9.90 12.09 27.01
C GLY A 199 -10.63 13.04 27.96
N ASP A 200 -9.94 14.05 28.49
CA ASP A 200 -10.55 15.06 29.37
C ASP A 200 -11.54 15.96 28.62
N ALA A 201 -11.20 16.36 27.40
CA ALA A 201 -12.05 17.23 26.58
C ALA A 201 -13.30 16.50 26.07
N LEU A 202 -13.19 15.20 25.77
CA LEU A 202 -14.27 14.36 25.25
C LEU A 202 -14.93 13.50 26.33
N ALA A 203 -14.56 13.66 27.61
CA ALA A 203 -15.15 12.94 28.74
C ALA A 203 -16.70 12.98 28.78
N PRO A 204 -17.39 14.07 28.37
CA PRO A 204 -18.85 14.08 28.28
C PRO A 204 -19.43 13.07 27.29
N LEU A 205 -18.67 12.68 26.25
CA LEU A 205 -19.09 11.73 25.22
C LEU A 205 -18.73 10.27 25.53
N LEU A 206 -17.88 10.03 26.54
CA LEU A 206 -17.46 8.69 26.99
C LEU A 206 -18.33 8.18 28.16
N ARG A 207 -19.59 8.60 28.19
CA ARG A 207 -20.57 8.20 29.22
C ARG A 207 -21.53 7.15 28.68
N PRO A 208 -22.06 6.25 29.52
CA PRO A 208 -22.99 5.19 29.08
C PRO A 208 -24.27 5.70 28.40
N ASP A 209 -24.68 6.94 28.68
CA ASP A 209 -25.86 7.61 28.13
C ASP A 209 -25.59 8.38 26.82
N ALA A 210 -24.35 8.43 26.34
CA ALA A 210 -24.02 9.07 25.08
C ALA A 210 -24.61 8.31 23.88
N PRO A 211 -24.87 8.98 22.74
CA PRO A 211 -25.39 8.34 21.53
C PRO A 211 -24.50 7.17 21.07
N ASP A 212 -25.11 6.01 20.81
CA ASP A 212 -24.42 4.75 20.46
C ASP A 212 -23.44 4.90 19.27
N VAL A 213 -23.78 5.71 18.26
CA VAL A 213 -22.88 5.95 17.11
C VAL A 213 -21.60 6.70 17.51
N ILE A 214 -21.69 7.61 18.48
CA ILE A 214 -20.54 8.37 18.99
C ILE A 214 -19.67 7.43 19.83
N LEU A 215 -20.28 6.69 20.76
CA LEU A 215 -19.55 5.74 21.62
C LEU A 215 -18.82 4.68 20.81
N ARG A 216 -19.48 4.06 19.82
CA ARG A 216 -18.82 3.02 19.00
C ARG A 216 -17.62 3.55 18.23
N ARG A 217 -17.73 4.73 17.61
CA ARG A 217 -16.62 5.36 16.89
C ARG A 217 -15.48 5.67 17.85
N LEU A 218 -15.76 6.32 18.97
CA LEU A 218 -14.75 6.63 19.98
C LEU A 218 -14.08 5.37 20.55
N LEU A 219 -14.83 4.33 20.90
CA LEU A 219 -14.28 3.07 21.40
C LEU A 219 -13.34 2.42 20.36
N SER A 220 -13.71 2.43 19.08
CA SER A 220 -12.87 1.89 18.01
C SER A 220 -11.56 2.65 17.85
N THR A 221 -11.58 3.97 18.01
CA THR A 221 -10.38 4.81 17.98
C THR A 221 -9.56 4.67 19.26
N TRP A 222 -10.21 4.50 20.41
CA TRP A 222 -9.58 4.41 21.74
C TRP A 222 -8.74 3.15 21.91
N GLU A 223 -9.07 2.05 21.25
CA GLU A 223 -8.30 0.81 21.31
C GLU A 223 -6.78 1.02 21.14
N ALA A 224 -6.38 1.88 20.20
CA ALA A 224 -4.97 2.15 19.91
C ALA A 224 -4.23 2.91 21.04
N PHE A 225 -4.96 3.50 21.98
CA PHE A 225 -4.44 4.39 23.03
C PHE A 225 -4.73 3.90 24.44
N LEU A 226 -5.21 2.67 24.56
CA LEU A 226 -5.76 2.18 25.81
C LEU A 226 -4.67 1.86 26.84
N GLU A 227 -4.76 2.50 28.01
CA GLU A 227 -3.89 2.24 29.15
C GLU A 227 -4.65 1.55 30.30
N PRO A 228 -3.95 0.90 31.26
CA PRO A 228 -4.60 0.32 32.44
C PRO A 228 -5.47 1.30 33.24
N ALA A 229 -5.16 2.61 33.19
CA ALA A 229 -5.93 3.67 33.85
C ALA A 229 -7.32 3.88 33.22
N ASP A 230 -7.53 3.44 31.98
CA ASP A 230 -8.77 3.64 31.22
C ASP A 230 -9.79 2.50 31.44
N LEU A 231 -9.34 1.35 31.97
CA LEU A 231 -10.18 0.18 32.23
C LEU A 231 -11.44 0.47 33.07
N PRO A 232 -11.40 1.32 34.11
CA PRO A 232 -12.62 1.67 34.86
C PRO A 232 -13.67 2.42 34.04
N ALA A 233 -13.27 3.15 32.99
CA ALA A 233 -14.21 3.79 32.08
C ALA A 233 -14.86 2.75 31.15
N LEU A 234 -14.06 1.83 30.59
CA LEU A 234 -14.59 0.71 29.80
C LEU A 234 -15.56 -0.16 30.59
N GLU A 235 -15.23 -0.48 31.85
CA GLU A 235 -16.08 -1.28 32.73
C GLU A 235 -17.47 -0.62 32.93
N ARG A 236 -17.51 0.71 33.13
CA ARG A 236 -18.76 1.46 33.25
C ARG A 236 -19.56 1.40 31.95
N VAL A 237 -18.94 1.67 30.80
CA VAL A 237 -19.63 1.61 29.49
C VAL A 237 -20.12 0.20 29.20
N ALA A 238 -19.32 -0.83 29.45
CA ALA A 238 -19.68 -2.24 29.25
C ALA A 238 -20.85 -2.69 30.15
N SER A 239 -20.96 -2.13 31.35
CA SER A 239 -21.99 -2.50 32.32
C SER A 239 -23.29 -1.72 32.16
N GLU A 240 -23.22 -0.45 31.73
CA GLU A 240 -24.34 0.50 31.80
C GLU A 240 -24.87 0.94 30.43
N ALA A 241 -24.07 0.85 29.36
CA ALA A 241 -24.50 1.31 28.03
C ALA A 241 -25.46 0.30 27.37
N PRO A 242 -26.34 0.76 26.46
CA PRO A 242 -27.24 -0.14 25.74
C PRO A 242 -26.56 -0.82 24.54
N GLY A 243 -26.95 -2.06 24.29
CA GLY A 243 -26.80 -2.71 22.98
C GLY A 243 -25.35 -2.87 22.49
N PRO A 244 -25.05 -2.51 21.23
CA PRO A 244 -23.74 -2.73 20.61
C PRO A 244 -22.56 -2.02 21.30
N SER A 245 -22.77 -0.82 21.86
CA SER A 245 -21.70 -0.07 22.55
C SER A 245 -21.17 -0.81 23.79
N ALA A 246 -22.06 -1.47 24.56
CA ALA A 246 -21.65 -2.28 25.70
C ALA A 246 -20.82 -3.49 25.29
N ALA A 247 -21.21 -4.18 24.21
CA ALA A 247 -20.45 -5.32 23.68
C ALA A 247 -19.07 -4.89 23.16
N ALA A 248 -18.98 -3.75 22.46
CA ALA A 248 -17.71 -3.20 22.01
C ALA A 248 -16.78 -2.84 23.17
N ALA A 249 -17.30 -2.15 24.19
CA ALA A 249 -16.54 -1.82 25.41
C ALA A 249 -16.09 -3.08 26.16
N LEU A 250 -16.94 -4.11 26.26
CA LEU A 250 -16.61 -5.38 26.91
C LEU A 250 -15.49 -6.13 26.17
N LEU A 251 -15.53 -6.13 24.82
CA LEU A 251 -14.49 -6.74 24.01
C LEU A 251 -13.14 -6.04 24.20
N LEU A 252 -13.13 -4.70 24.20
CA LEU A 252 -11.90 -3.93 24.47
C LEU A 252 -11.40 -4.20 25.89
N TRP A 253 -12.28 -4.24 26.88
CA TRP A 253 -11.91 -4.59 28.25
C TRP A 253 -11.28 -6.00 28.32
N ALA A 254 -11.87 -6.98 27.64
CA ALA A 254 -11.36 -8.36 27.58
C ALA A 254 -9.95 -8.48 27.00
N ARG A 255 -9.57 -7.60 26.06
CA ARG A 255 -8.25 -7.60 25.42
C ARG A 255 -7.14 -7.08 26.33
N HIS A 256 -7.46 -6.17 27.24
CA HIS A 256 -6.48 -5.44 28.05
C HIS A 256 -6.50 -5.79 29.55
N GLU A 257 -7.54 -6.48 30.03
CA GLU A 257 -7.64 -6.87 31.44
C GLU A 257 -6.72 -8.04 31.77
N SER A 258 -5.97 -7.90 32.87
CA SER A 258 -5.04 -8.91 33.38
C SER A 258 -5.41 -9.42 34.77
N ASP A 259 -6.25 -8.69 35.52
CA ASP A 259 -6.72 -9.11 36.84
C ASP A 259 -7.69 -10.31 36.74
N PRO A 260 -7.37 -11.47 37.34
CA PRO A 260 -8.21 -12.66 37.26
C PRO A 260 -9.66 -12.44 37.70
N ALA A 261 -9.89 -11.64 38.75
CA ALA A 261 -11.24 -11.39 39.26
C ALA A 261 -12.09 -10.61 38.25
N ARG A 262 -11.49 -9.62 37.58
CA ARG A 262 -12.16 -8.86 36.52
C ARG A 262 -12.30 -9.66 35.23
N ARG A 263 -11.32 -10.49 34.86
CA ARG A 263 -11.45 -11.43 33.74
C ARG A 263 -12.63 -12.38 33.92
N LEU A 264 -12.85 -12.88 35.15
CA LEU A 264 -14.04 -13.68 35.48
C LEU A 264 -15.34 -12.88 35.32
N ARG A 265 -15.38 -11.62 35.78
CA ARG A 265 -16.54 -10.74 35.56
C ARG A 265 -16.81 -10.49 34.07
N ILE A 266 -15.76 -10.28 33.27
CA ILE A 266 -15.88 -10.11 31.81
C ILE A 266 -16.44 -11.38 31.18
N PHE A 267 -15.98 -12.56 31.62
CA PHE A 267 -16.52 -13.85 31.17
C PHE A 267 -18.02 -13.96 31.49
N GLU A 268 -18.43 -13.64 32.72
CA GLU A 268 -19.84 -13.70 33.14
C GLU A 268 -20.72 -12.78 32.29
N LEU A 269 -20.28 -11.54 32.05
CA LEU A 269 -20.97 -10.60 31.17
C LEU A 269 -21.00 -11.11 29.71
N GLY A 270 -19.87 -11.60 29.21
CA GLY A 270 -19.73 -12.10 27.84
C GLY A 270 -20.62 -13.30 27.54
N MET A 271 -20.86 -14.17 28.53
CA MET A 271 -21.77 -15.31 28.40
C MET A 271 -23.25 -14.91 28.22
N THR A 272 -23.62 -13.68 28.58
CA THR A 272 -24.98 -13.13 28.33
C THR A 272 -25.17 -12.61 26.90
N LEU A 273 -24.08 -12.36 26.16
CA LEU A 273 -24.12 -11.81 24.81
C LEU A 273 -24.66 -12.84 23.78
N PRO A 274 -25.24 -12.38 22.65
CA PRO A 274 -25.60 -13.22 21.53
C PRO A 274 -24.38 -13.82 20.81
N GLY A 275 -24.66 -14.74 19.88
CA GLY A 275 -23.72 -15.75 19.36
C GLY A 275 -22.29 -15.25 19.05
N GLU A 276 -22.13 -14.34 18.09
CA GLU A 276 -20.81 -13.94 17.61
C GLU A 276 -20.06 -13.07 18.63
N GLU A 277 -20.74 -12.14 19.29
CA GLU A 277 -20.12 -11.26 20.27
C GLU A 277 -19.60 -12.05 21.48
N ARG A 278 -20.33 -13.09 21.91
CA ARG A 278 -19.88 -14.02 22.94
C ARG A 278 -18.58 -14.71 22.52
N GLU A 279 -18.50 -15.21 21.30
CA GLU A 279 -17.30 -15.90 20.80
C GLU A 279 -16.10 -14.95 20.71
N HIS A 280 -16.30 -13.69 20.30
CA HIS A 280 -15.24 -12.68 20.24
C HIS A 280 -14.68 -12.33 21.64
N VAL A 281 -15.54 -12.15 22.64
CA VAL A 281 -15.09 -11.86 24.02
C VAL A 281 -14.31 -13.04 24.60
N LEU A 282 -14.78 -14.29 24.37
CA LEU A 282 -14.07 -15.48 24.83
C LEU A 282 -12.73 -15.68 24.11
N ASP A 283 -12.66 -15.40 22.80
CA ASP A 283 -11.40 -15.44 22.07
C ASP A 283 -10.41 -14.40 22.61
N ALA A 284 -10.86 -13.19 22.92
CA ALA A 284 -10.04 -12.15 23.53
C ALA A 284 -9.50 -12.60 24.90
N LEU A 285 -10.36 -13.12 25.78
CA LEU A 285 -9.95 -13.67 27.08
C LEU A 285 -8.96 -14.84 26.95
N ALA A 286 -9.14 -15.71 25.97
CA ALA A 286 -8.27 -16.86 25.72
C ALA A 286 -6.89 -16.45 25.16
N ARG A 287 -6.82 -15.36 24.37
CA ARG A 287 -5.55 -14.83 23.85
C ARG A 287 -4.66 -14.24 24.92
N ALA A 288 -5.23 -13.73 26.02
CA ALA A 288 -4.48 -13.26 27.18
C ALA A 288 -3.71 -14.39 27.92
N GLY A 289 -3.95 -15.64 27.54
CA GLY A 289 -3.24 -16.81 28.05
C GLY A 289 -3.99 -17.55 29.16
N PRO A 290 -3.35 -18.59 29.74
CA PRO A 290 -3.98 -19.50 30.69
C PRO A 290 -4.61 -18.78 31.89
N ASP A 291 -5.79 -19.24 32.30
CA ASP A 291 -6.50 -18.72 33.47
C ASP A 291 -7.22 -19.88 34.17
N PRO A 292 -6.76 -20.31 35.36
CA PRO A 292 -7.35 -21.44 36.07
C PRO A 292 -8.81 -21.22 36.46
N GLN A 293 -9.24 -19.98 36.71
CA GLN A 293 -10.63 -19.68 37.09
C GLN A 293 -11.55 -19.79 35.88
N LEU A 294 -11.13 -19.23 34.74
CA LEU A 294 -11.87 -19.38 33.48
C LEU A 294 -11.89 -20.84 33.00
N ALA A 295 -10.77 -21.56 33.14
CA ALA A 295 -10.70 -22.98 32.82
C ALA A 295 -11.67 -23.81 33.68
N ALA A 296 -11.76 -23.53 34.99
CA ALA A 296 -12.73 -24.19 35.87
C ALA A 296 -14.19 -23.93 35.42
N ARG A 297 -14.51 -22.69 35.05
CA ARG A 297 -15.84 -22.36 34.49
C ARG A 297 -16.12 -23.06 33.18
N LEU A 298 -15.16 -23.12 32.27
CA LEU A 298 -15.33 -23.85 31.01
C LEU A 298 -15.48 -25.37 31.22
N LEU A 299 -14.81 -25.96 32.22
CA LEU A 299 -15.03 -27.36 32.60
C LEU A 299 -16.46 -27.61 33.07
N GLU A 300 -17.02 -26.74 33.92
CA GLU A 300 -18.43 -26.82 34.34
C GLU A 300 -19.38 -26.76 33.14
N LEU A 301 -19.06 -25.96 32.12
CA LEU A 301 -19.85 -25.83 30.89
C LEU A 301 -19.78 -27.04 29.95
N LEU A 302 -18.84 -27.97 30.15
CA LEU A 302 -18.84 -29.24 29.42
C LEU A 302 -20.06 -30.10 29.74
N ASP A 303 -20.70 -29.86 30.89
CA ASP A 303 -21.91 -30.58 31.33
C ASP A 303 -23.20 -29.77 31.06
N ASP A 304 -23.13 -28.64 30.34
CA ASP A 304 -24.32 -27.83 30.00
C ASP A 304 -25.26 -28.62 29.06
N PRO A 305 -26.60 -28.58 29.27
CA PRO A 305 -27.55 -29.31 28.42
C PRO A 305 -27.53 -28.86 26.95
N ARG A 306 -27.07 -27.64 26.64
CA ARG A 306 -27.04 -27.08 25.29
C ARG A 306 -25.76 -27.47 24.56
N VAL A 307 -25.91 -28.21 23.44
CA VAL A 307 -24.80 -28.67 22.58
C VAL A 307 -23.83 -27.54 22.21
N ARG A 308 -24.36 -26.37 21.81
CA ARG A 308 -23.54 -25.22 21.39
C ARG A 308 -22.66 -24.66 22.52
N VAL A 309 -23.12 -24.73 23.77
CA VAL A 309 -22.35 -24.27 24.93
C VAL A 309 -21.23 -25.26 25.24
N ARG A 310 -21.51 -26.57 25.18
CA ARG A 310 -20.46 -27.61 25.32
C ARG A 310 -19.38 -27.51 24.26
N GLN A 311 -19.76 -27.30 23.00
CA GLN A 311 -18.82 -27.12 21.89
C GLN A 311 -17.94 -25.87 22.06
N LEU A 312 -18.54 -24.77 22.53
CA LEU A 312 -17.81 -23.54 22.82
C LEU A 312 -16.82 -23.75 23.99
N ALA A 313 -17.20 -24.48 25.03
CA ALA A 313 -16.30 -24.85 26.11
C ALA A 313 -15.13 -25.71 25.61
N LEU A 314 -15.40 -26.77 24.84
CA LEU A 314 -14.37 -27.63 24.24
C LEU A 314 -13.40 -26.85 23.34
N ARG A 315 -13.88 -25.83 22.62
CA ARG A 315 -13.06 -25.02 21.72
C ARG A 315 -12.07 -24.11 22.46
N PHE A 316 -12.48 -23.48 23.56
CA PHE A 316 -11.65 -22.50 24.27
C PHE A 316 -10.86 -23.06 25.44
N LEU A 317 -11.32 -24.16 26.04
CA LEU A 317 -10.66 -24.80 27.17
C LEU A 317 -9.17 -25.14 26.89
N PRO A 318 -8.77 -25.63 25.69
CA PRO A 318 -7.37 -25.91 25.39
C PRO A 318 -6.42 -24.72 25.45
N ARG A 319 -6.94 -23.48 25.37
CA ARG A 319 -6.14 -22.26 25.45
C ARG A 319 -6.00 -21.73 26.89
N LEU A 320 -6.94 -22.12 27.76
CA LEU A 320 -7.04 -21.62 29.13
C LEU A 320 -6.54 -22.63 30.18
N ALA A 321 -6.59 -23.93 29.85
CA ALA A 321 -6.17 -25.03 30.71
C ALA A 321 -4.81 -25.63 30.29
N PRO A 322 -4.02 -26.16 31.24
CA PRO A 322 -2.84 -26.97 30.93
C PRO A 322 -3.20 -28.24 30.13
N ALA A 323 -2.32 -28.67 29.21
CA ALA A 323 -2.55 -29.80 28.32
C ALA A 323 -2.77 -31.13 29.07
N GLU A 324 -2.05 -31.33 30.18
CA GLU A 324 -2.17 -32.52 31.04
C GLU A 324 -3.53 -32.60 31.73
N LEU A 325 -4.08 -31.43 32.10
CA LEU A 325 -5.38 -31.34 32.75
C LEU A 325 -6.50 -31.72 31.76
N LEU A 326 -6.41 -31.26 30.51
CA LEU A 326 -7.34 -31.65 29.44
C LEU A 326 -7.31 -33.15 29.17
N PHE A 327 -6.10 -33.72 29.08
CA PHE A 327 -5.97 -35.16 28.83
C PHE A 327 -6.51 -35.99 30.00
N ARG A 328 -6.28 -35.55 31.25
CA ARG A 328 -6.86 -36.18 32.44
C ARG A 328 -8.40 -36.12 32.41
N GLU A 329 -8.96 -34.97 32.05
CA GLU A 329 -10.39 -34.78 31.95
C GLU A 329 -11.00 -35.72 30.90
N TYR A 330 -10.42 -35.76 29.70
CA TYR A 330 -10.78 -36.72 28.66
C TYR A 330 -10.78 -38.16 29.19
N ARG A 331 -9.68 -38.59 29.83
CA ARG A 331 -9.55 -39.95 30.35
C ARG A 331 -10.63 -40.29 31.39
N SER A 332 -10.98 -39.32 32.24
CA SER A 332 -12.03 -39.52 33.24
C SER A 332 -13.40 -39.72 32.60
N ARG A 333 -13.71 -38.98 31.53
CA ARG A 333 -14.97 -39.08 30.79
C ARG A 333 -15.05 -40.33 29.91
N ALA A 334 -13.94 -40.68 29.25
CA ALA A 334 -13.83 -41.92 28.47
C ALA A 334 -14.04 -43.17 29.34
N ALA A 335 -13.60 -43.15 30.60
CA ALA A 335 -13.82 -44.25 31.55
C ALA A 335 -15.28 -44.45 31.98
N VAL A 336 -16.13 -43.42 31.83
CA VAL A 336 -17.56 -43.43 32.23
C VAL A 336 -18.49 -43.78 31.05
N GLY A 337 -17.94 -43.95 29.84
CA GLY A 337 -18.70 -44.38 28.67
C GLY A 337 -19.46 -43.24 27.98
N ALA A 338 -18.75 -42.16 27.62
CA ALA A 338 -19.28 -41.15 26.70
C ALA A 338 -19.62 -41.81 25.34
N GLY A 339 -20.78 -41.47 24.76
CA GLY A 339 -21.24 -42.03 23.48
C GLY A 339 -20.25 -41.79 22.33
N GLU A 340 -20.28 -42.66 21.33
CA GLU A 340 -19.35 -42.63 20.18
C GLU A 340 -19.32 -41.28 19.45
N GLU A 341 -20.44 -40.52 19.43
CA GLU A 341 -20.52 -39.19 18.80
C GLU A 341 -19.72 -38.09 19.55
N ASP A 342 -19.55 -38.16 20.87
CA ASP A 342 -18.75 -37.19 21.63
C ASP A 342 -17.24 -37.46 21.52
N SER A 343 -16.85 -38.70 21.19
CA SER A 343 -15.44 -39.12 21.13
C SER A 343 -14.65 -38.38 20.04
N GLY A 344 -15.28 -38.13 18.88
CA GLY A 344 -14.64 -37.51 17.73
C GLY A 344 -14.20 -36.05 17.97
N ALA A 345 -15.04 -35.25 18.63
CA ALA A 345 -14.71 -33.85 18.93
C ALA A 345 -13.49 -33.72 19.86
N TRP A 346 -13.34 -34.66 20.81
CA TRP A 346 -12.16 -34.75 21.66
C TRP A 346 -10.91 -35.12 20.88
N MET A 347 -10.98 -36.05 19.91
CA MET A 347 -9.80 -36.52 19.19
C MET A 347 -9.07 -35.42 18.42
N VAL A 348 -9.80 -34.46 17.84
CA VAL A 348 -9.20 -33.33 17.12
C VAL A 348 -8.37 -32.46 18.05
N GLU A 349 -8.89 -32.14 19.24
CA GLU A 349 -8.16 -31.33 20.21
C GLU A 349 -7.00 -32.11 20.84
N LEU A 350 -7.21 -33.39 21.19
CA LEU A 350 -6.15 -34.26 21.72
C LEU A 350 -4.97 -34.42 20.74
N ALA A 351 -5.25 -34.55 19.44
CA ALA A 351 -4.22 -34.64 18.41
C ALA A 351 -3.35 -33.37 18.30
N ARG A 352 -3.90 -32.20 18.68
CA ARG A 352 -3.17 -30.92 18.69
C ARG A 352 -2.37 -30.70 19.97
N LEU A 353 -2.69 -31.39 21.06
CA LEU A 353 -1.97 -31.23 22.31
C LEU A 353 -0.52 -31.72 22.16
N PRO A 354 0.46 -31.02 22.76
CA PRO A 354 1.86 -31.46 22.78
C PRO A 354 2.10 -32.58 23.82
N VAL A 355 1.15 -33.50 23.98
CA VAL A 355 1.20 -34.61 24.93
C VAL A 355 1.27 -35.91 24.13
N ALA A 356 2.38 -36.63 24.23
CA ALA A 356 2.63 -37.84 23.43
C ALA A 356 1.54 -38.91 23.63
N GLU A 357 1.04 -39.09 24.85
CA GLU A 357 -0.04 -40.03 25.15
C GLU A 357 -1.37 -39.63 24.51
N ALA A 358 -1.67 -38.32 24.44
CA ALA A 358 -2.88 -37.80 23.79
C ALA A 358 -2.81 -37.99 22.26
N GLN A 359 -1.68 -37.66 21.65
CA GLN A 359 -1.44 -37.87 20.22
C GLN A 359 -1.46 -39.36 19.86
N ARG A 360 -0.90 -40.23 20.71
CA ARG A 360 -0.97 -41.68 20.53
C ARG A 360 -2.39 -42.20 20.65
N ALA A 361 -3.19 -41.70 21.60
CA ALA A 361 -4.60 -42.07 21.73
C ALA A 361 -5.40 -41.68 20.47
N ALA A 362 -5.15 -40.49 19.91
CA ALA A 362 -5.78 -40.06 18.66
C ALA A 362 -5.31 -40.88 17.44
N ALA A 363 -4.03 -41.25 17.39
CA ALA A 363 -3.49 -42.13 16.34
C ALA A 363 -4.05 -43.56 16.42
N GLN A 364 -4.16 -44.11 17.63
CA GLN A 364 -4.79 -45.41 17.89
C GLN A 364 -6.26 -45.38 17.50
N TRP A 365 -7.00 -44.33 17.88
CA TRP A 365 -8.39 -44.15 17.48
C TRP A 365 -8.56 -44.14 15.95
N LEU A 366 -7.66 -43.46 15.22
CA LEU A 366 -7.65 -43.54 13.75
C LEU A 366 -7.42 -44.98 13.27
N ALA A 367 -6.46 -45.70 13.84
CA ALA A 367 -6.14 -47.08 13.45
C ALA A 367 -7.29 -48.08 13.76
N ASP A 368 -8.04 -47.85 14.84
CA ASP A 368 -9.13 -48.71 15.29
C ASP A 368 -10.46 -48.47 14.56
N GLY A 369 -10.46 -47.66 13.50
CA GLY A 369 -11.64 -47.43 12.64
C GLY A 369 -12.19 -46.00 12.69
N GLY A 370 -11.61 -45.10 13.48
CA GLY A 370 -12.00 -43.68 13.54
C GLY A 370 -11.88 -42.94 12.22
N TRP A 371 -11.16 -43.50 11.24
CA TRP A 371 -11.11 -42.97 9.88
C TRP A 371 -12.47 -42.90 9.16
N HIS A 372 -13.49 -43.63 9.62
CA HIS A 372 -14.86 -43.55 9.09
C HIS A 372 -15.61 -42.26 9.50
N SER A 373 -15.11 -41.51 10.49
CA SER A 373 -15.79 -40.33 11.07
C SER A 373 -15.70 -39.05 10.21
N GLY A 374 -15.63 -39.17 8.89
CA GLY A 374 -15.71 -38.04 7.95
C GLY A 374 -14.72 -36.91 8.23
N SER A 375 -15.23 -35.69 8.43
CA SER A 375 -14.43 -34.47 8.64
C SER A 375 -13.57 -34.51 9.91
N THR A 376 -13.99 -35.23 10.95
CA THR A 376 -13.24 -35.41 12.19
C THR A 376 -11.95 -36.19 11.95
N ALA A 377 -12.02 -37.29 11.18
CA ALA A 377 -10.85 -38.09 10.84
C ALA A 377 -9.80 -37.27 10.07
N VAL A 378 -10.25 -36.44 9.14
CA VAL A 378 -9.39 -35.51 8.39
C VAL A 378 -8.73 -34.49 9.33
N GLY A 379 -9.49 -33.94 10.29
CA GLY A 379 -8.96 -33.02 11.31
C GLY A 379 -7.87 -33.65 12.16
N VAL A 380 -8.07 -34.89 12.61
CA VAL A 380 -7.09 -35.65 13.39
C VAL A 380 -5.84 -35.98 12.57
N ALA A 381 -6.00 -36.50 11.34
CA ALA A 381 -4.87 -36.82 10.47
C ALA A 381 -4.00 -35.58 10.16
N ARG A 382 -4.64 -34.43 9.91
CA ARG A 382 -3.93 -33.15 9.71
C ARG A 382 -3.22 -32.65 10.95
N ALA A 383 -3.72 -32.92 12.14
CA ALA A 383 -3.04 -32.56 13.39
C ALA A 383 -1.86 -33.50 13.68
N LEU A 384 -1.97 -34.79 13.30
CA LEU A 384 -0.95 -35.81 13.55
C LEU A 384 0.14 -35.93 12.48
N ARG A 385 0.01 -35.29 11.31
CA ARG A 385 0.93 -35.44 10.17
C ARG A 385 2.41 -35.36 10.52
N ASP A 386 2.78 -34.48 11.45
CA ASP A 386 4.17 -34.21 11.82
C ASP A 386 4.56 -34.92 13.14
N SER A 387 3.63 -35.67 13.76
CA SER A 387 3.86 -36.38 15.02
C SER A 387 4.51 -37.73 14.78
N ALA A 388 5.59 -38.01 15.51
CA ALA A 388 6.21 -39.35 15.53
C ALA A 388 5.30 -40.42 16.19
N GLN A 389 4.26 -40.04 16.92
CA GLN A 389 3.37 -41.01 17.57
C GLN A 389 2.52 -41.81 16.59
N VAL A 390 2.37 -41.34 15.35
CA VAL A 390 1.67 -42.08 14.29
C VAL A 390 2.51 -43.20 13.69
N ASP A 391 3.84 -43.17 13.82
CA ASP A 391 4.76 -44.09 13.11
C ASP A 391 4.50 -45.56 13.45
N ALA A 392 4.08 -45.85 14.70
CA ALA A 392 3.75 -47.21 15.14
C ALA A 392 2.51 -47.79 14.43
N PHE A 393 1.65 -46.95 13.87
CA PHE A 393 0.39 -47.33 13.23
C PHE A 393 0.41 -47.10 11.71
N LEU A 394 1.40 -46.34 11.22
CA LEU A 394 1.45 -45.83 9.85
C LEU A 394 1.40 -46.93 8.80
N ASP A 395 2.18 -48.01 8.97
CA ASP A 395 2.21 -49.13 8.02
C ASP A 395 0.85 -49.85 7.91
N GLY A 396 0.11 -49.93 9.01
CA GLY A 396 -1.24 -50.51 9.02
C GLY A 396 -2.23 -49.58 8.33
N LEU A 397 -2.20 -48.29 8.67
CA LEU A 397 -3.07 -47.26 8.09
C LEU A 397 -2.89 -47.14 6.56
N LEU A 398 -1.64 -47.10 6.07
CA LEU A 398 -1.35 -46.93 4.64
C LEU A 398 -1.63 -48.19 3.79
N ARG A 399 -1.89 -49.34 4.43
CA ARG A 399 -2.26 -50.60 3.76
C ARG A 399 -3.77 -50.86 3.74
N LEU A 400 -4.58 -49.96 4.30
CA LEU A 400 -6.03 -50.08 4.28
C LEU A 400 -6.53 -50.00 2.82
N GLU A 401 -7.17 -51.06 2.33
CA GLU A 401 -7.68 -51.13 0.95
C GLU A 401 -8.79 -50.10 0.68
N ASP A 402 -9.65 -49.83 1.67
CA ASP A 402 -10.77 -48.89 1.60
C ASP A 402 -10.52 -47.56 2.36
N GLY A 403 -9.27 -47.27 2.73
CA GLY A 403 -8.94 -46.08 3.51
C GLY A 403 -9.16 -44.77 2.72
N PRO A 404 -9.87 -43.77 3.26
CA PRO A 404 -10.11 -42.53 2.54
C PRO A 404 -8.79 -41.75 2.33
N GLU A 405 -8.51 -41.39 1.08
CA GLU A 405 -7.30 -40.65 0.71
C GLU A 405 -7.12 -39.34 1.50
N ASP A 406 -8.21 -38.65 1.87
CA ASP A 406 -8.19 -37.41 2.67
C ASP A 406 -7.62 -37.60 4.09
N VAL A 407 -7.55 -38.85 4.57
CA VAL A 407 -6.97 -39.23 5.85
C VAL A 407 -5.55 -39.77 5.65
N LEU A 408 -5.34 -40.64 4.65
CA LEU A 408 -4.07 -41.32 4.44
C LEU A 408 -2.99 -40.42 3.83
N LEU A 409 -3.35 -39.56 2.88
CA LEU A 409 -2.40 -38.72 2.14
C LEU A 409 -1.68 -37.71 3.05
N PRO A 410 -2.34 -36.94 3.95
CA PRO A 410 -1.65 -36.04 4.88
C PRO A 410 -0.64 -36.76 5.78
N LEU A 411 -0.96 -37.98 6.23
CA LEU A 411 -0.06 -38.79 7.05
C LEU A 411 1.15 -39.27 6.23
N ALA A 412 0.93 -39.80 5.02
CA ALA A 412 2.02 -40.20 4.14
C ALA A 412 2.94 -39.02 3.79
N MET A 413 2.38 -37.85 3.51
CA MET A 413 3.15 -36.64 3.21
C MET A 413 4.01 -36.20 4.40
N GLY A 414 3.43 -36.08 5.59
CA GLY A 414 4.16 -35.64 6.79
C GLY A 414 5.24 -36.62 7.26
N ARG A 415 5.11 -37.90 6.91
CA ARG A 415 6.04 -38.97 7.33
C ARG A 415 6.99 -39.46 6.21
N ALA A 416 6.93 -38.89 5.00
CA ALA A 416 7.72 -39.34 3.85
C ALA A 416 9.25 -39.28 4.06
N ALA A 417 9.74 -38.32 4.85
CA ALA A 417 11.16 -38.23 5.19
C ALA A 417 11.62 -39.39 6.11
N HIS A 418 10.70 -39.99 6.86
CA HIS A 418 11.00 -40.93 7.95
C HIS A 418 10.66 -42.39 7.62
N ALA A 419 9.72 -42.64 6.70
CA ALA A 419 9.23 -43.99 6.41
C ALA A 419 9.24 -44.31 4.90
N GLU A 420 9.77 -45.48 4.53
CA GLU A 420 9.72 -45.97 3.14
C GLU A 420 8.29 -46.37 2.74
N SER A 421 7.46 -46.84 3.67
CA SER A 421 6.04 -47.13 3.42
C SER A 421 5.25 -45.89 3.01
N ALA A 422 5.52 -44.75 3.64
CA ALA A 422 4.97 -43.46 3.25
C ALA A 422 5.39 -43.06 1.83
N ARG A 423 6.68 -43.18 1.49
CA ARG A 423 7.15 -42.90 0.12
C ARG A 423 6.58 -43.86 -0.91
N ALA A 424 6.53 -45.15 -0.60
CA ALA A 424 5.96 -46.17 -1.48
C ALA A 424 4.47 -45.89 -1.76
N PHE A 425 3.72 -45.51 -0.73
CA PHE A 425 2.33 -45.06 -0.86
C PHE A 425 2.23 -43.82 -1.77
N LEU A 426 3.06 -42.80 -1.57
CA LEU A 426 3.08 -41.60 -2.42
C LEU A 426 3.39 -41.93 -3.88
N ARG A 427 4.36 -42.82 -4.16
CA ARG A 427 4.66 -43.28 -5.53
C ARG A 427 3.47 -43.98 -6.18
N GLN A 428 2.79 -44.86 -5.44
CA GLN A 428 1.57 -45.54 -5.91
C GLN A 428 0.43 -44.55 -6.16
N ALA A 429 0.31 -43.52 -5.33
CA ALA A 429 -0.68 -42.46 -5.51
C ALA A 429 -0.47 -41.65 -6.80
N LEU A 430 0.77 -41.56 -7.30
CA LEU A 430 1.06 -40.92 -8.61
C LEU A 430 0.42 -41.67 -9.78
N GLU A 431 0.35 -43.01 -9.69
CA GLU A 431 -0.24 -43.87 -10.74
C GLU A 431 -1.78 -43.86 -10.72
N ARG A 432 -2.39 -43.67 -9.54
CA ARG A 432 -3.82 -43.94 -9.29
C ARG A 432 -4.69 -42.70 -9.01
N GLY A 433 -4.13 -41.60 -8.51
CA GLY A 433 -4.93 -40.51 -7.92
C GLY A 433 -5.52 -39.49 -8.91
N PRO A 434 -6.39 -38.56 -8.49
CA PRO A 434 -6.79 -37.38 -9.28
C PRO A 434 -5.67 -36.32 -9.35
N SER A 435 -5.70 -35.46 -10.38
CA SER A 435 -4.62 -34.50 -10.73
C SER A 435 -4.06 -33.63 -9.57
N PRO A 436 -4.87 -33.02 -8.68
CA PRO A 436 -4.35 -32.09 -7.66
C PRO A 436 -3.49 -32.77 -6.58
N ARG A 437 -3.92 -33.96 -6.11
CA ARG A 437 -3.23 -34.72 -5.06
C ARG A 437 -1.90 -35.32 -5.54
N ARG A 438 -1.79 -35.60 -6.85
CA ARG A 438 -0.52 -36.03 -7.48
C ARG A 438 0.55 -34.94 -7.39
N GLY A 439 0.17 -33.67 -7.59
CA GLY A 439 1.10 -32.54 -7.48
C GLY A 439 1.71 -32.41 -6.07
N GLU A 440 0.91 -32.64 -5.03
CA GLU A 440 1.37 -32.62 -3.64
C GLU A 440 2.35 -33.76 -3.34
N ALA A 441 2.05 -34.97 -3.80
CA ALA A 441 2.93 -36.13 -3.68
C ALA A 441 4.27 -35.92 -4.42
N ILE A 442 4.24 -35.38 -5.64
CA ILE A 442 5.44 -35.03 -6.41
C ILE A 442 6.34 -34.08 -5.62
N ARG A 443 5.76 -33.01 -5.07
CA ARG A 443 6.51 -32.02 -4.30
C ARG A 443 7.17 -32.65 -3.07
N VAL A 444 6.44 -33.46 -2.31
CA VAL A 444 7.00 -34.13 -1.11
C VAL A 444 8.13 -35.10 -1.49
N LEU A 445 7.96 -35.89 -2.54
CA LEU A 445 9.02 -36.79 -3.01
C LEU A 445 10.27 -36.02 -3.47
N ALA A 446 10.08 -34.89 -4.15
CA ALA A 446 11.17 -34.01 -4.57
C ALA A 446 11.90 -33.37 -3.38
N GLU A 447 11.17 -32.91 -2.36
CA GLU A 447 11.73 -32.33 -1.13
C GLU A 447 12.56 -33.34 -0.36
N VAL A 448 12.08 -34.59 -0.21
CA VAL A 448 12.85 -35.66 0.44
C VAL A 448 14.11 -35.99 -0.38
N GLY A 449 14.03 -35.93 -1.72
CA GLY A 449 15.20 -35.92 -2.58
C GLY A 449 15.96 -37.25 -2.67
N GLN A 450 15.31 -38.39 -2.43
CA GLN A 450 15.96 -39.68 -2.63
C GLN A 450 16.29 -39.89 -4.12
N PRO A 451 17.46 -40.45 -4.46
CA PRO A 451 17.85 -40.64 -5.87
C PRO A 451 16.82 -41.38 -6.73
N ARG A 452 16.15 -42.39 -6.16
CA ARG A 452 15.08 -43.14 -6.83
C ARG A 452 13.86 -42.27 -7.14
N ASP A 453 13.52 -41.37 -6.23
CA ASP A 453 12.37 -40.47 -6.36
C ASP A 453 12.67 -39.39 -7.41
N LEU A 454 13.86 -38.79 -7.36
CA LEU A 454 14.29 -37.81 -8.36
C LEU A 454 14.34 -38.40 -9.77
N ARG A 455 14.80 -39.66 -9.93
CA ARG A 455 14.79 -40.30 -11.25
C ARG A 455 13.37 -40.58 -11.73
N LEU A 456 12.49 -41.05 -10.85
CA LEU A 456 11.07 -41.22 -11.16
C LEU A 456 10.43 -39.91 -11.64
N LEU A 457 10.73 -38.78 -10.99
CA LEU A 457 10.24 -37.47 -11.41
C LEU A 457 10.76 -37.04 -12.78
N LEU A 458 12.02 -37.35 -13.10
CA LEU A 458 12.57 -37.08 -14.43
C LEU A 458 11.88 -37.93 -15.51
N ASP A 459 11.65 -39.21 -15.22
CA ASP A 459 10.95 -40.11 -16.14
C ASP A 459 9.49 -39.64 -16.34
N LEU A 460 8.82 -39.20 -15.27
CA LEU A 460 7.49 -38.59 -15.34
C LEU A 460 7.49 -37.33 -16.21
N ALA A 461 8.45 -36.43 -16.03
CA ALA A 461 8.55 -35.21 -16.84
C ALA A 461 8.73 -35.49 -18.35
N ARG A 462 9.40 -36.59 -18.71
CA ARG A 462 9.63 -37.02 -20.10
C ARG A 462 8.44 -37.70 -20.74
N ASP A 463 7.71 -38.51 -19.99
CA ASP A 463 6.72 -39.41 -20.55
C ASP A 463 5.44 -38.67 -20.96
N PRO A 464 5.12 -38.59 -22.28
CA PRO A 464 3.94 -37.88 -22.77
C PRO A 464 2.61 -38.55 -22.38
N ASN A 465 2.64 -39.77 -21.82
CA ASN A 465 1.43 -40.42 -21.30
C ASN A 465 0.90 -39.76 -20.02
N TYR A 466 1.73 -38.96 -19.33
CA TYR A 466 1.28 -38.15 -18.19
C TYR A 466 0.77 -36.79 -18.66
N ALA A 467 -0.30 -36.31 -18.03
CA ALA A 467 -0.85 -34.98 -18.31
C ALA A 467 0.18 -33.87 -18.04
N ALA A 468 0.18 -32.82 -18.86
CA ALA A 468 1.11 -31.69 -18.79
C ALA A 468 1.26 -31.08 -17.37
N PRO A 469 0.18 -30.88 -16.57
CA PRO A 469 0.32 -30.35 -15.20
C PRO A 469 1.17 -31.22 -14.26
N ALA A 470 1.10 -32.55 -14.40
CA ALA A 470 1.88 -33.47 -13.59
C ALA A 470 3.37 -33.43 -14.00
N ARG A 471 3.63 -33.36 -15.31
CA ARG A 471 4.98 -33.22 -15.87
C ARG A 471 5.62 -31.91 -15.46
N ALA A 472 4.88 -30.80 -15.53
CA ALA A 472 5.30 -29.49 -15.04
C ALA A 472 5.57 -29.50 -13.52
N ALA A 473 4.73 -30.17 -12.72
CA ALA A 473 4.97 -30.32 -11.28
C ALA A 473 6.26 -31.09 -10.98
N ALA A 474 6.56 -32.13 -11.76
CA ALA A 474 7.81 -32.88 -11.62
C ALA A 474 9.05 -32.03 -11.94
N ILE A 475 8.99 -31.21 -12.99
CA ILE A 475 10.06 -30.24 -13.32
C ILE A 475 10.26 -29.24 -12.16
N ARG A 476 9.19 -28.66 -11.63
CA ARG A 476 9.27 -27.75 -10.46
C ARG A 476 9.89 -28.43 -9.25
N GLY A 477 9.48 -29.68 -8.98
CA GLY A 477 10.05 -30.48 -7.89
C GLY A 477 11.56 -30.72 -8.07
N LEU A 478 11.98 -31.12 -9.27
CA LEU A 478 13.40 -31.31 -9.61
C LEU A 478 14.20 -30.02 -9.45
N ALA A 479 13.67 -28.89 -9.92
CA ALA A 479 14.31 -27.58 -9.83
C ALA A 479 14.57 -27.14 -8.38
N GLY A 480 13.62 -27.43 -7.48
CA GLY A 480 13.73 -27.12 -6.05
C GLY A 480 14.74 -27.98 -5.28
N ASN A 481 15.29 -29.04 -5.88
CA ASN A 481 16.23 -29.94 -5.24
C ASN A 481 17.65 -29.81 -5.83
N ARG A 482 18.66 -29.62 -4.98
CA ARG A 482 20.08 -29.47 -5.40
C ARG A 482 20.62 -30.63 -6.25
N HIS A 483 20.10 -31.84 -6.06
CA HIS A 483 20.48 -33.04 -6.82
C HIS A 483 19.56 -33.28 -8.03
N GLY A 484 18.37 -32.66 -8.05
CA GLY A 484 17.42 -32.74 -9.15
C GLY A 484 17.68 -31.69 -10.24
N ALA A 485 18.05 -30.47 -9.88
CA ALA A 485 18.23 -29.36 -10.82
C ALA A 485 19.20 -29.67 -11.98
N PRO A 486 20.37 -30.33 -11.76
CA PRO A 486 21.25 -30.71 -12.87
C PRO A 486 20.63 -31.67 -13.89
N LEU A 487 19.63 -32.48 -13.48
CA LEU A 487 18.96 -33.44 -14.36
C LEU A 487 18.03 -32.77 -15.38
N LEU A 488 17.60 -31.53 -15.11
CA LEU A 488 16.70 -30.79 -16.00
C LEU A 488 17.34 -30.48 -17.37
N GLY A 489 18.67 -30.36 -17.43
CA GLY A 489 19.39 -30.19 -18.69
C GLY A 489 19.15 -31.34 -19.67
N GLU A 490 18.88 -32.54 -19.18
CA GLU A 490 18.57 -33.69 -20.03
C GLU A 490 17.19 -33.59 -20.72
N LEU A 491 16.37 -32.60 -20.37
CA LEU A 491 15.07 -32.33 -21.00
C LEU A 491 15.15 -31.30 -22.14
N LEU A 492 16.31 -30.68 -22.39
CA LEU A 492 16.48 -29.71 -23.48
C LEU A 492 16.79 -30.35 -24.84
N GLN A 493 17.11 -31.65 -24.88
CA GLN A 493 17.48 -32.36 -26.11
C GLN A 493 16.79 -33.73 -26.23
N PRO A 494 15.63 -33.82 -26.93
CA PRO A 494 14.84 -32.71 -27.47
C PRO A 494 14.00 -32.00 -26.39
N PRO A 495 13.64 -30.71 -26.57
CA PRO A 495 12.74 -30.01 -25.67
C PRO A 495 11.33 -30.64 -25.67
N PRO A 496 10.55 -30.48 -24.57
CA PRO A 496 9.17 -30.96 -24.53
C PRO A 496 8.33 -30.31 -25.64
N ALA A 497 7.45 -31.11 -26.26
CA ALA A 497 6.56 -30.62 -27.31
C ALA A 497 5.40 -29.77 -26.75
N ASP A 498 4.91 -30.09 -25.55
CA ASP A 498 3.83 -29.35 -24.91
C ASP A 498 4.32 -28.00 -24.37
N TYR A 499 3.64 -26.91 -24.76
CA TYR A 499 3.99 -25.54 -24.33
C TYR A 499 4.08 -25.40 -22.81
N GLU A 500 3.09 -25.87 -22.03
CA GLU A 500 3.09 -25.76 -20.55
C GLU A 500 4.33 -26.42 -19.92
N VAL A 501 4.77 -27.55 -20.46
CA VAL A 501 5.91 -28.31 -19.96
C VAL A 501 7.22 -27.64 -20.37
N ALA A 502 7.29 -27.16 -21.62
CA ALA A 502 8.44 -26.41 -22.12
C ALA A 502 8.61 -25.07 -21.37
N GLU A 503 7.53 -24.32 -21.16
CA GLU A 503 7.53 -23.08 -20.39
C GLU A 503 8.04 -23.31 -18.96
N THR A 504 7.53 -24.35 -18.29
CA THR A 504 7.97 -24.72 -16.94
C THR A 504 9.45 -25.08 -16.90
N LEU A 505 9.96 -25.79 -17.91
CA LEU A 505 11.38 -26.13 -18.04
C LEU A 505 12.24 -24.87 -18.21
N ILE A 506 11.85 -23.97 -19.12
CA ILE A 506 12.59 -22.72 -19.37
C ILE A 506 12.66 -21.88 -18.09
N ARG A 507 11.53 -21.66 -17.40
CA ARG A 507 11.50 -20.91 -16.14
C ARG A 507 12.40 -21.54 -15.08
N ALA A 508 12.28 -22.86 -14.89
CA ALA A 508 13.09 -23.59 -13.92
C ALA A 508 14.61 -23.49 -14.19
N LEU A 509 15.02 -23.54 -15.46
CA LEU A 509 16.42 -23.46 -15.84
C LEU A 509 16.97 -22.04 -15.82
N VAL A 510 16.16 -21.04 -16.19
CA VAL A 510 16.54 -19.63 -16.10
C VAL A 510 16.71 -19.24 -14.63
N SER A 511 15.78 -19.60 -13.75
CA SER A 511 15.89 -19.33 -12.30
C SER A 511 17.00 -20.11 -11.58
N GLY A 512 17.55 -21.13 -12.24
CA GLY A 512 18.61 -21.97 -11.69
C GLY A 512 19.96 -21.25 -11.54
N ALA A 513 20.80 -21.77 -10.65
CA ALA A 513 22.13 -21.22 -10.38
C ALA A 513 23.20 -21.63 -11.41
N ASP A 514 22.93 -22.59 -12.29
CA ASP A 514 23.88 -23.09 -13.29
C ASP A 514 23.88 -22.19 -14.55
N PRO A 515 24.97 -21.43 -14.81
CA PRO A 515 25.01 -20.50 -15.93
C PRO A 515 24.95 -21.19 -17.30
N ALA A 516 25.45 -22.43 -17.42
CA ALA A 516 25.47 -23.15 -18.68
C ALA A 516 24.06 -23.65 -19.04
N LEU A 517 23.34 -24.19 -18.06
CA LEU A 517 21.94 -24.60 -18.25
C LEU A 517 21.03 -23.41 -18.53
N ARG A 518 21.26 -22.29 -17.82
CA ARG A 518 20.54 -21.03 -18.09
C ARG A 518 20.78 -20.54 -19.51
N ALA A 519 22.03 -20.47 -19.96
CA ALA A 519 22.35 -20.05 -21.33
C ALA A 519 21.73 -20.98 -22.39
N ALA A 520 21.74 -22.29 -22.16
CA ALA A 520 21.11 -23.27 -23.04
C ALA A 520 19.59 -23.11 -23.09
N ALA A 521 18.93 -22.85 -21.95
CA ALA A 521 17.51 -22.57 -21.89
C ALA A 521 17.14 -21.27 -22.64
N LEU A 522 17.89 -20.18 -22.42
CA LEU A 522 17.68 -18.93 -23.16
C LEU A 522 17.86 -19.14 -24.67
N GLN A 523 18.89 -19.89 -25.09
CA GLN A 523 19.07 -20.24 -26.49
C GLN A 523 17.90 -21.06 -27.04
N ALA A 524 17.37 -22.01 -26.27
CA ALA A 524 16.22 -22.82 -26.66
C ALA A 524 14.94 -21.98 -26.80
N ALA A 525 14.70 -21.04 -25.88
CA ALA A 525 13.57 -20.10 -25.95
C ALA A 525 13.69 -19.14 -27.15
N ARG A 526 14.93 -18.76 -27.53
CA ARG A 526 15.24 -17.90 -28.69
C ARG A 526 15.29 -18.66 -30.02
N GLY A 527 15.32 -19.99 -29.99
CA GLY A 527 15.43 -20.85 -31.17
C GLY A 527 14.26 -20.70 -32.15
N ARG A 528 14.48 -21.11 -33.41
CA ARG A 528 13.43 -21.07 -34.44
C ARG A 528 12.47 -22.24 -34.26
N TRP A 529 11.39 -22.03 -33.51
CA TRP A 529 10.19 -22.84 -33.64
C TRP A 529 9.61 -22.59 -35.04
N THR A 530 9.01 -23.61 -35.66
CA THR A 530 8.51 -23.49 -37.04
C THR A 530 7.38 -22.45 -37.12
N ARG A 531 7.07 -21.94 -38.33
CA ARG A 531 5.96 -20.98 -38.54
C ARG A 531 4.59 -21.48 -38.02
N GLU A 532 4.41 -22.79 -37.89
CA GLU A 532 3.20 -23.41 -37.33
C GLU A 532 3.11 -23.26 -35.79
N GLN A 533 4.20 -22.87 -35.13
CA GLN A 533 4.34 -22.72 -33.67
C GLN A 533 4.76 -21.31 -33.25
N GLU A 534 4.49 -20.29 -34.09
CA GLU A 534 4.96 -18.91 -33.85
C GLU A 534 4.44 -18.33 -32.52
N GLU A 535 3.18 -18.60 -32.16
CA GLU A 535 2.57 -18.16 -30.89
C GLU A 535 3.23 -18.82 -29.66
N GLU A 536 3.52 -20.12 -29.73
CA GLU A 536 4.22 -20.86 -28.67
C GLU A 536 5.65 -20.34 -28.49
N ALA A 537 6.34 -20.04 -29.61
CA ALA A 537 7.68 -19.45 -29.58
C ALA A 537 7.70 -18.07 -28.92
N VAL A 538 6.73 -17.22 -29.22
CA VAL A 538 6.56 -15.93 -28.53
C VAL A 538 6.32 -16.18 -27.05
N GLY A 539 5.41 -17.09 -26.69
CA GLY A 539 5.12 -17.43 -25.30
C GLY A 539 6.35 -17.90 -24.51
N LEU A 540 7.25 -18.67 -25.12
CA LEU A 540 8.48 -19.14 -24.47
C LEU A 540 9.52 -18.01 -24.30
N ARG A 541 9.64 -17.09 -25.26
CA ARG A 541 10.48 -15.89 -25.10
C ARG A 541 9.97 -14.99 -23.98
N LEU A 542 8.66 -14.75 -23.91
CA LEU A 542 8.05 -13.98 -22.82
C LEU A 542 8.33 -14.62 -21.46
N ALA A 543 8.15 -15.95 -21.34
CA ALA A 543 8.48 -16.67 -20.12
C ALA A 543 9.95 -16.53 -19.72
N ALA A 544 10.87 -16.62 -20.69
CA ALA A 544 12.30 -16.41 -20.45
C ALA A 544 12.61 -14.98 -19.96
N TRP A 545 12.10 -13.94 -20.63
CA TRP A 545 12.35 -12.55 -20.20
C TRP A 545 11.73 -12.21 -18.84
N GLN A 546 10.52 -12.69 -18.57
CA GLN A 546 9.89 -12.55 -17.25
C GLN A 546 10.79 -13.16 -16.17
N GLU A 547 11.32 -14.35 -16.43
CA GLU A 547 12.20 -15.03 -15.48
C GLU A 547 13.58 -14.39 -15.36
N GLN A 548 14.12 -13.81 -16.44
CA GLN A 548 15.31 -12.98 -16.39
C GLN A 548 15.09 -11.69 -15.59
N ALA A 549 13.88 -11.13 -15.59
CA ALA A 549 13.56 -9.95 -14.79
C ALA A 549 13.48 -10.28 -13.28
N GLU A 550 12.96 -11.46 -12.93
CA GLU A 550 12.88 -11.94 -11.54
C GLU A 550 14.24 -12.41 -11.00
N HIS A 551 15.05 -13.02 -11.88
CA HIS A 551 16.40 -13.52 -11.57
C HIS A 551 17.45 -12.90 -12.51
N PRO A 552 17.76 -11.60 -12.35
CA PRO A 552 18.61 -10.88 -13.29
C PRO A 552 20.10 -11.22 -13.12
N LEU A 553 20.79 -11.38 -14.26
CA LEU A 553 22.25 -11.47 -14.31
C LEU A 553 22.83 -10.28 -15.07
N ALA A 554 23.83 -9.62 -14.47
CA ALA A 554 24.47 -8.44 -15.05
C ALA A 554 25.08 -8.69 -16.45
N GLY A 555 25.51 -9.92 -16.72
CA GLY A 555 26.10 -10.31 -18.01
C GLY A 555 25.12 -10.34 -19.20
N GLU A 556 23.81 -10.32 -18.94
CA GLU A 556 22.78 -10.48 -19.97
C GLU A 556 22.33 -9.16 -20.59
N ALA A 557 22.70 -8.02 -20.00
CA ALA A 557 22.23 -6.71 -20.42
C ALA A 557 22.54 -6.39 -21.90
N ALA A 558 23.70 -6.80 -22.41
CA ALA A 558 24.10 -6.53 -23.80
C ALA A 558 23.26 -7.33 -24.82
N GLU A 559 22.86 -8.56 -24.48
CA GLU A 559 22.01 -9.37 -25.36
C GLU A 559 20.58 -8.82 -25.36
N LEU A 560 20.04 -8.50 -24.18
CA LEU A 560 18.71 -7.91 -24.03
C LEU A 560 18.61 -6.54 -24.72
N GLU A 561 19.68 -5.75 -24.70
CA GLU A 561 19.79 -4.50 -25.46
C GLU A 561 19.61 -4.73 -26.97
N ALA A 562 20.36 -5.70 -27.53
CA ALA A 562 20.30 -6.02 -28.95
C ALA A 562 18.92 -6.56 -29.38
N GLU A 563 18.31 -7.39 -28.53
CA GLU A 563 16.95 -7.91 -28.73
C GLU A 563 15.91 -6.79 -28.71
N LEU A 564 15.96 -5.89 -27.73
CA LEU A 564 15.05 -4.75 -27.65
C LEU A 564 15.17 -3.85 -28.88
N TRP A 565 16.40 -3.57 -29.33
CA TRP A 565 16.65 -2.82 -30.56
C TRP A 565 16.04 -3.50 -31.79
N MET A 566 16.26 -4.81 -31.95
CA MET A 566 15.68 -5.57 -33.06
C MET A 566 14.14 -5.50 -33.05
N MET A 567 13.51 -5.61 -31.89
CA MET A 567 12.06 -5.52 -31.77
C MET A 567 11.54 -4.12 -32.11
N LEU A 568 12.17 -3.07 -31.61
CA LEU A 568 11.77 -1.69 -31.91
C LEU A 568 11.90 -1.38 -33.40
N THR A 569 12.99 -1.82 -34.05
CA THR A 569 13.18 -1.59 -35.50
C THR A 569 12.24 -2.42 -36.36
N ALA A 570 11.90 -3.66 -35.97
CA ALA A 570 10.93 -4.49 -36.68
C ALA A 570 9.53 -3.86 -36.72
N THR A 571 9.21 -2.92 -35.80
CA THR A 571 7.95 -2.19 -35.83
C THR A 571 7.91 -1.03 -36.84
N LEU A 572 9.05 -0.63 -37.41
CA LEU A 572 9.12 0.45 -38.40
C LEU A 572 8.41 0.09 -39.71
N ASP A 573 8.39 -1.20 -40.07
CA ASP A 573 7.79 -1.71 -41.31
C ASP A 573 6.27 -1.94 -41.18
N ARG A 574 5.69 -1.73 -39.98
CA ARG A 574 4.26 -1.94 -39.72
C ARG A 574 3.53 -0.59 -39.64
N PRO A 575 2.39 -0.41 -40.32
CA PRO A 575 1.58 0.79 -40.15
C PRO A 575 1.05 0.84 -38.71
N GLY A 576 1.61 1.74 -37.91
CA GLY A 576 1.08 2.07 -36.59
C GLY A 576 -0.11 3.04 -36.69
N PRO A 577 -0.86 3.24 -35.59
CA PRO A 577 -1.87 4.29 -35.52
C PRO A 577 -1.25 5.66 -35.86
N ALA A 578 -2.05 6.55 -36.44
CA ALA A 578 -1.59 7.90 -36.74
C ALA A 578 -1.06 8.56 -35.46
N ALA A 579 0.02 9.36 -35.56
CA ALA A 579 0.61 10.03 -34.39
C ALA A 579 -0.41 10.90 -33.61
N SER A 580 -1.51 11.31 -34.27
CA SER A 580 -2.63 12.05 -33.71
C SER A 580 -3.54 11.25 -32.78
N GLU A 581 -3.47 9.93 -32.77
CA GLU A 581 -4.28 9.09 -31.88
C GLU A 581 -3.66 9.06 -30.46
N PRO A 582 -4.49 9.13 -29.41
CA PRO A 582 -4.01 8.96 -28.04
C PRO A 582 -3.51 7.52 -27.83
N LEU A 583 -2.47 7.37 -27.01
CA LEU A 583 -1.99 6.06 -26.58
C LEU A 583 -3.09 5.29 -25.81
N ASP A 584 -3.24 4.00 -26.11
CA ASP A 584 -4.11 3.10 -25.34
C ASP A 584 -3.71 3.07 -23.86
N ASP A 585 -4.59 2.56 -23.00
CA ASP A 585 -4.26 2.29 -21.59
C ASP A 585 -2.95 1.48 -21.46
N PRO A 586 -2.08 1.77 -20.47
CA PRO A 586 -0.79 1.09 -20.34
C PRO A 586 -0.88 -0.43 -20.24
N LEU A 587 -1.93 -0.99 -19.65
CA LEU A 587 -2.14 -2.45 -19.59
C LEU A 587 -2.45 -3.02 -20.98
N VAL A 588 -3.20 -2.27 -21.80
CA VAL A 588 -3.48 -2.64 -23.18
C VAL A 588 -2.21 -2.54 -24.03
N LEU A 589 -1.41 -1.49 -23.86
CA LEU A 589 -0.12 -1.35 -24.55
C LEU A 589 0.86 -2.47 -24.17
N ALA A 590 0.95 -2.82 -22.88
CA ALA A 590 1.78 -3.92 -22.42
C ALA A 590 1.36 -5.25 -23.06
N ARG A 591 0.06 -5.51 -23.25
CA ARG A 591 -0.42 -6.70 -23.96
C ARG A 591 -0.17 -6.65 -25.46
N LYS A 592 -0.45 -5.51 -26.12
CA LYS A 592 -0.22 -5.33 -27.56
C LYS A 592 1.26 -5.44 -27.95
N HIS A 593 2.15 -5.08 -27.02
CA HIS A 593 3.60 -5.05 -27.22
C HIS A 593 4.34 -5.85 -26.12
N ALA A 594 3.84 -7.05 -25.80
CA ALA A 594 4.35 -7.89 -24.72
C ALA A 594 5.86 -8.18 -24.84
N GLU A 595 6.35 -8.47 -26.04
CA GLU A 595 7.77 -8.77 -26.26
C GLU A 595 8.68 -7.56 -25.93
N VAL A 596 8.27 -6.36 -26.35
CA VAL A 596 8.98 -5.11 -26.03
C VAL A 596 8.92 -4.80 -24.53
N HIS A 597 7.74 -4.99 -23.92
CA HIS A 597 7.52 -4.75 -22.50
C HIS A 597 8.38 -5.66 -21.62
N ASP A 598 8.34 -6.97 -21.84
CA ASP A 598 9.02 -7.96 -20.98
C ASP A 598 10.53 -7.93 -21.20
N CYS A 599 11.01 -7.75 -22.44
CA CYS A 599 12.43 -7.57 -22.71
C CYS A 599 13.00 -6.28 -22.11
N ALA A 600 12.28 -5.14 -22.22
CA ALA A 600 12.70 -3.89 -21.57
C ALA A 600 12.71 -4.02 -20.02
N GLN A 601 11.78 -4.78 -19.45
CA GLN A 601 11.76 -5.08 -18.02
C GLN A 601 12.94 -5.97 -17.60
N ALA A 602 13.25 -7.02 -18.37
CA ALA A 602 14.42 -7.86 -18.15
C ALA A 602 15.73 -7.05 -18.24
N LEU A 603 15.85 -6.17 -19.25
CA LEU A 603 16.98 -5.28 -19.41
C LEU A 603 17.13 -4.33 -18.21
N ALA A 604 16.03 -3.72 -17.77
CA ALA A 604 16.03 -2.83 -16.60
C ALA A 604 16.53 -3.55 -15.34
N ALA A 605 16.13 -4.81 -15.14
CA ALA A 605 16.57 -5.64 -14.03
C ALA A 605 18.05 -6.04 -14.14
N ALA A 606 18.52 -6.40 -15.35
CA ALA A 606 19.92 -6.71 -15.60
C ALA A 606 20.86 -5.51 -15.37
N ILE A 607 20.43 -4.29 -15.74
CA ILE A 607 21.16 -3.05 -15.43
C ILE A 607 21.23 -2.82 -13.91
N ALA A 608 20.13 -3.01 -13.21
CA ALA A 608 20.11 -2.88 -11.75
C ALA A 608 21.08 -3.89 -11.08
N ALA A 609 21.12 -5.14 -11.54
CA ALA A 609 22.04 -6.17 -11.06
C ALA A 609 23.53 -5.81 -11.30
N ARG A 610 23.84 -4.94 -12.27
CA ARG A 610 25.19 -4.42 -12.53
C ARG A 610 25.59 -3.25 -11.60
N GLY A 611 24.74 -2.86 -10.66
CA GLY A 611 24.94 -1.65 -9.84
C GLY A 611 24.41 -0.38 -10.51
N GLY A 612 23.52 -0.51 -11.49
CA GLY A 612 22.82 0.63 -12.11
C GLY A 612 23.57 1.31 -13.25
N GLU A 613 24.77 0.84 -13.62
CA GLU A 613 25.49 1.36 -14.79
C GLU A 613 24.89 0.83 -16.10
N PRO A 614 24.29 1.70 -16.95
CA PRO A 614 23.74 1.28 -18.22
C PRO A 614 24.86 0.90 -19.22
N PRO A 615 24.59 0.01 -20.19
CA PRO A 615 25.54 -0.29 -21.26
C PRO A 615 25.75 0.92 -22.17
N ARG A 616 26.91 0.99 -22.84
CA ARG A 616 27.14 1.96 -23.92
C ARG A 616 26.40 1.46 -25.16
N ALA A 617 25.10 1.71 -25.26
CA ALA A 617 24.20 1.19 -26.31
C ALA A 617 23.99 2.18 -27.48
N PRO A 618 24.89 2.29 -28.46
CA PRO A 618 24.72 3.25 -29.55
C PRO A 618 23.48 2.95 -30.42
N ALA A 619 23.07 1.69 -30.53
CA ALA A 619 21.92 1.29 -31.34
C ALA A 619 20.59 1.81 -30.75
N LEU A 620 20.37 1.62 -29.45
CA LEU A 620 19.18 2.15 -28.76
C LEU A 620 19.16 3.69 -28.73
N LEU A 621 20.32 4.31 -28.62
CA LEU A 621 20.44 5.77 -28.73
C LEU A 621 20.04 6.26 -30.13
N ALA A 622 20.37 5.53 -31.19
CA ALA A 622 19.98 5.87 -32.57
C ALA A 622 18.46 5.73 -32.80
N ALA A 623 17.77 4.88 -32.03
CA ALA A 623 16.31 4.72 -32.10
C ALA A 623 15.54 6.03 -31.95
N CYS A 624 16.09 7.00 -31.18
CA CYS A 624 15.48 8.32 -31.00
C CYS A 624 15.27 9.07 -32.33
N GLY A 625 16.19 8.86 -33.29
CA GLY A 625 16.18 9.53 -34.60
C GLY A 625 15.32 8.82 -35.65
N GLN A 626 14.75 7.65 -35.33
CA GLN A 626 13.92 6.87 -36.23
C GLN A 626 12.44 7.02 -35.88
N SER A 627 11.55 6.89 -36.86
CA SER A 627 10.09 7.00 -36.70
C SER A 627 9.47 5.75 -36.04
N VAL A 628 10.05 5.26 -34.93
CA VAL A 628 9.50 4.14 -34.15
C VAL A 628 8.10 4.52 -33.66
N PRO A 629 7.07 3.66 -33.82
CA PRO A 629 5.71 3.97 -33.37
C PRO A 629 5.65 4.39 -31.88
N PRO A 630 4.75 5.34 -31.50
CA PRO A 630 4.63 5.84 -30.13
C PRO A 630 4.48 4.75 -29.04
N GLY A 631 3.64 3.74 -29.28
CA GLY A 631 3.30 2.70 -28.28
C GLY A 631 4.51 1.88 -27.81
N PRO A 632 5.20 1.16 -28.71
CA PRO A 632 6.40 0.39 -28.38
C PRO A 632 7.50 1.24 -27.74
N LEU A 633 7.73 2.45 -28.26
CA LEU A 633 8.77 3.34 -27.74
C LEU A 633 8.45 3.80 -26.31
N TRP A 634 7.19 4.19 -26.06
CA TRP A 634 6.77 4.65 -24.74
C TRP A 634 6.79 3.53 -23.69
N ILE A 635 6.31 2.32 -24.03
CA ILE A 635 6.29 1.21 -23.06
C ILE A 635 7.70 0.76 -22.68
N ALA A 636 8.64 0.77 -23.64
CA ALA A 636 10.05 0.48 -23.38
C ALA A 636 10.68 1.57 -22.49
N ALA A 637 10.43 2.85 -22.81
CA ALA A 637 10.89 3.97 -22.00
C ALA A 637 10.38 3.85 -20.55
N LEU A 638 9.08 3.59 -20.36
CA LEU A 638 8.44 3.46 -19.05
C LEU A 638 9.12 2.40 -18.16
N LYS A 639 9.56 1.28 -18.73
CA LYS A 639 10.26 0.21 -18.00
C LYS A 639 11.70 0.58 -17.67
N LEU A 640 12.36 1.28 -18.58
CA LEU A 640 13.75 1.69 -18.42
C LEU A 640 13.91 2.97 -17.58
N THR A 641 12.85 3.75 -17.34
CA THR A 641 12.94 5.07 -16.69
C THR A 641 13.74 5.10 -15.38
N ARG A 642 13.66 4.05 -14.56
CA ARG A 642 14.40 3.97 -13.28
C ARG A 642 15.84 3.51 -13.46
N SER A 643 16.08 2.49 -14.28
CA SER A 643 17.41 1.89 -14.47
C SER A 643 18.26 2.65 -15.49
N TRP A 644 17.63 3.44 -16.38
CA TRP A 644 18.27 4.23 -17.41
C TRP A 644 17.51 5.55 -17.72
N PRO A 645 17.50 6.51 -16.77
CA PRO A 645 16.75 7.76 -16.91
C PRO A 645 17.10 8.57 -18.16
N GLU A 646 18.39 8.62 -18.52
CA GLU A 646 18.87 9.37 -19.69
C GLU A 646 18.26 8.86 -21.02
N LEU A 647 18.28 7.55 -21.27
CA LEU A 647 17.71 6.97 -22.49
C LEU A 647 16.19 7.16 -22.54
N SER A 648 15.52 6.87 -21.41
CA SER A 648 14.08 7.09 -21.26
C SER A 648 13.72 8.55 -21.56
N GLY A 649 14.48 9.50 -21.00
CA GLY A 649 14.27 10.92 -21.22
C GLY A 649 14.44 11.34 -22.68
N ARG A 650 15.46 10.81 -23.38
CA ARG A 650 15.64 11.05 -24.82
C ARG A 650 14.48 10.51 -25.64
N TRP A 651 14.03 9.27 -25.38
CA TRP A 651 12.90 8.67 -26.09
C TRP A 651 11.58 9.41 -25.83
N CYS A 652 11.29 9.72 -24.57
CA CYS A 652 10.09 10.46 -24.18
C CYS A 652 10.11 11.89 -24.70
N GLY A 653 11.24 12.59 -24.63
CA GLY A 653 11.42 13.94 -25.18
C GLY A 653 11.25 13.96 -26.70
N ALA A 654 11.88 13.01 -27.40
CA ALA A 654 11.71 12.85 -28.84
C ALA A 654 10.24 12.58 -29.20
N LEU A 655 9.57 11.70 -28.46
CA LEU A 655 8.15 11.37 -28.65
C LEU A 655 7.24 12.60 -28.43
N ALA A 656 7.46 13.35 -27.35
CA ALA A 656 6.68 14.54 -27.01
C ALA A 656 6.86 15.68 -28.04
N ALA A 657 8.04 15.77 -28.65
CA ALA A 657 8.35 16.76 -29.69
C ALA A 657 7.88 16.36 -31.09
N ARG A 658 7.31 15.16 -31.29
CA ARG A 658 6.89 14.70 -32.62
C ARG A 658 5.76 15.56 -33.20
N PRO A 659 5.86 15.99 -34.47
CA PRO A 659 4.78 16.70 -35.13
C PRO A 659 3.48 15.88 -35.14
N GLY A 660 2.37 16.51 -34.77
CA GLY A 660 1.04 15.89 -34.80
C GLY A 660 0.75 14.92 -33.64
N VAL A 661 1.64 14.80 -32.65
CA VAL A 661 1.36 13.98 -31.45
C VAL A 661 0.20 14.56 -30.63
N SER A 662 -0.73 13.71 -30.20
CA SER A 662 -1.86 14.12 -29.35
C SER A 662 -1.39 14.68 -28.00
N ALA A 663 -2.18 15.57 -27.40
CA ALA A 663 -1.89 16.14 -26.07
C ALA A 663 -1.78 15.06 -24.99
N SER A 664 -2.70 14.08 -25.00
CA SER A 664 -2.68 12.91 -24.12
C SER A 664 -1.35 12.15 -24.18
N THR A 665 -0.90 11.77 -25.38
CA THR A 665 0.39 11.07 -25.58
C THR A 665 1.57 11.93 -25.13
N ARG A 666 1.53 13.24 -25.41
CA ARG A 666 2.58 14.18 -25.01
C ARG A 666 2.68 14.30 -23.49
N VAL A 667 1.58 14.53 -22.79
CA VAL A 667 1.53 14.59 -21.31
C VAL A 667 2.07 13.29 -20.74
N ARG A 668 1.63 12.13 -21.24
CA ARG A 668 2.08 10.83 -20.76
C ARG A 668 3.59 10.62 -20.96
N ALA A 669 4.13 11.00 -22.12
CA ALA A 669 5.57 10.91 -22.41
C ALA A 669 6.40 11.83 -21.50
N LEU A 670 6.02 13.11 -21.40
CA LEU A 670 6.71 14.07 -20.53
C LEU A 670 6.62 13.68 -19.06
N ALA A 671 5.47 13.17 -18.60
CA ALA A 671 5.29 12.65 -17.25
C ALA A 671 6.19 11.43 -16.96
N THR A 672 6.37 10.56 -17.96
CA THR A 672 7.31 9.42 -17.86
C THR A 672 8.75 9.89 -17.77
N TRP A 673 9.11 10.94 -18.52
CA TRP A 673 10.43 11.55 -18.41
C TRP A 673 10.63 12.24 -17.05
N ALA A 674 9.62 12.92 -16.50
CA ALA A 674 9.69 13.58 -15.20
C ALA A 674 9.71 12.62 -14.00
N ARG A 675 9.32 11.35 -14.20
CA ARG A 675 9.17 10.34 -13.13
C ARG A 675 10.37 10.21 -12.18
N PRO A 676 11.64 10.21 -12.61
CA PRO A 676 12.79 10.09 -11.72
C PRO A 676 12.84 11.18 -10.63
N ALA A 677 12.38 12.41 -10.94
CA ALA A 677 12.36 13.52 -9.99
C ALA A 677 11.51 13.24 -8.76
N PHE A 678 10.57 12.30 -8.84
CA PHE A 678 9.71 11.87 -7.74
C PHE A 678 10.30 10.73 -6.89
N SER A 679 11.56 10.37 -7.11
CA SER A 679 12.23 9.32 -6.33
C SER A 679 13.61 9.71 -5.84
N ALA A 680 14.32 10.54 -6.62
CA ALA A 680 15.65 11.01 -6.29
C ALA A 680 15.95 12.31 -7.06
N VAL A 681 17.05 12.96 -6.71
CA VAL A 681 17.60 14.05 -7.50
C VAL A 681 18.10 13.49 -8.83
N ALA A 682 17.42 13.86 -9.92
CA ALA A 682 17.69 13.40 -11.29
C ALA A 682 17.69 14.61 -12.24
N PRO A 683 18.86 15.23 -12.53
CA PRO A 683 18.94 16.43 -13.36
C PRO A 683 18.28 16.29 -14.74
N GLU A 684 18.25 15.06 -15.27
CA GLU A 684 17.63 14.76 -16.57
C GLU A 684 16.12 15.00 -16.58
N ALA A 685 15.45 15.04 -15.42
CA ALA A 685 14.01 15.23 -15.31
C ALA A 685 13.56 16.70 -15.31
N GLU A 686 14.47 17.66 -15.07
CA GLU A 686 14.15 19.09 -15.00
C GLU A 686 13.52 19.63 -16.30
N PRO A 687 14.06 19.35 -17.51
CA PRO A 687 13.44 19.81 -18.75
C PRO A 687 12.02 19.24 -18.97
N ALA A 688 11.74 18.05 -18.44
CA ALA A 688 10.42 17.43 -18.53
C ALA A 688 9.40 18.16 -17.64
N LEU A 689 9.80 18.49 -16.40
CA LEU A 689 8.97 19.27 -15.48
C LEU A 689 8.68 20.66 -16.06
N GLU A 690 9.67 21.33 -16.63
CA GLU A 690 9.46 22.62 -17.31
C GLU A 690 8.52 22.49 -18.52
N ALA A 691 8.71 21.46 -19.35
CA ALA A 691 7.86 21.22 -20.50
C ALA A 691 6.40 20.89 -20.13
N LEU A 692 6.17 20.22 -18.99
CA LEU A 692 4.83 19.98 -18.43
C LEU A 692 4.22 21.28 -17.89
N LEU A 693 4.98 22.05 -17.11
CA LEU A 693 4.54 23.32 -16.51
C LEU A 693 4.22 24.39 -17.57
N ALA A 694 4.85 24.32 -18.74
CA ALA A 694 4.52 25.17 -19.88
C ALA A 694 3.18 24.79 -20.57
N ARG A 695 2.49 23.73 -20.12
CA ARG A 695 1.26 23.18 -20.73
C ARG A 695 0.16 22.92 -19.68
N PRO A 696 -0.20 23.91 -18.85
CA PRO A 696 -1.17 23.72 -17.78
C PRO A 696 -2.55 23.27 -18.28
N SER A 697 -2.99 23.75 -19.46
CA SER A 697 -4.28 23.36 -20.03
C SER A 697 -4.36 21.87 -20.41
N GLU A 698 -3.26 21.31 -20.92
CA GLU A 698 -3.16 19.87 -21.22
C GLU A 698 -3.15 19.03 -19.94
N LEU A 699 -2.46 19.50 -18.88
CA LEU A 699 -2.37 18.82 -17.59
C LEU A 699 -3.73 18.68 -16.90
N VAL A 700 -4.52 19.77 -16.88
CA VAL A 700 -5.86 19.77 -16.26
C VAL A 700 -6.82 18.86 -17.03
N ARG A 701 -6.70 18.79 -18.35
CA ARG A 701 -7.56 17.93 -19.20
C ARG A 701 -7.15 16.46 -19.21
N HIS A 702 -5.88 16.14 -18.88
CA HIS A 702 -5.33 14.79 -18.95
C HIS A 702 -4.66 14.33 -17.64
N PRO A 703 -5.33 14.41 -16.47
CA PRO A 703 -4.73 14.04 -15.18
C PRO A 703 -4.37 12.54 -15.10
N TRP A 704 -5.12 11.68 -15.79
CA TRP A 704 -4.84 10.24 -15.87
C TRP A 704 -3.52 9.95 -16.60
N ASP A 705 -3.23 10.68 -17.67
CA ASP A 705 -1.98 10.52 -18.44
C ASP A 705 -0.76 10.97 -17.63
N LEU A 706 -0.92 12.07 -16.89
CA LEU A 706 0.09 12.52 -15.92
C LEU A 706 0.37 11.42 -14.90
N ALA A 707 -0.68 10.85 -14.29
CA ALA A 707 -0.53 9.84 -13.26
C ALA A 707 0.09 8.52 -13.79
N TYR A 708 -0.30 8.10 -14.99
CA TYR A 708 0.30 6.94 -15.65
C TYR A 708 1.79 7.15 -15.94
N GLY A 709 2.16 8.33 -16.46
CA GLY A 709 3.56 8.63 -16.78
C GLY A 709 4.43 8.74 -15.52
N VAL A 710 4.01 9.50 -14.52
CA VAL A 710 4.74 9.62 -13.24
C VAL A 710 4.77 8.29 -12.49
N GLY A 711 3.78 7.42 -12.71
CA GLY A 711 3.70 6.10 -12.07
C GLY A 711 3.48 6.20 -10.56
N ARG A 712 2.75 7.24 -10.11
CA ARG A 712 2.29 7.43 -8.72
C ARG A 712 0.77 7.29 -8.70
N PRO A 713 0.19 6.29 -7.99
CA PRO A 713 -1.26 6.13 -7.90
C PRO A 713 -1.97 7.39 -7.39
N GLY A 714 -1.38 8.07 -6.40
CA GLY A 714 -1.92 9.31 -5.84
C GLY A 714 -1.98 10.49 -6.82
N ALA A 715 -1.20 10.47 -7.91
CA ALA A 715 -1.26 11.52 -8.93
C ALA A 715 -2.59 11.55 -9.69
N ARG A 716 -3.35 10.43 -9.69
CA ARG A 716 -4.71 10.37 -10.26
C ARG A 716 -5.69 11.26 -9.52
N ALA A 717 -5.47 11.43 -8.21
CA ALA A 717 -6.30 12.23 -7.33
C ALA A 717 -5.77 13.66 -7.18
N TRP A 718 -4.76 14.06 -7.96
CA TRP A 718 -4.27 15.43 -7.91
C TRP A 718 -5.31 16.38 -8.47
N VAL A 719 -5.96 17.09 -7.55
CA VAL A 719 -6.83 18.21 -7.88
C VAL A 719 -6.00 19.40 -8.41
N LEU A 720 -4.78 19.61 -7.93
CA LEU A 720 -3.91 20.75 -8.33
C LEU A 720 -2.62 20.29 -9.03
N PRO A 721 -2.67 19.62 -10.20
CA PRO A 721 -1.51 18.95 -10.80
C PRO A 721 -0.36 19.91 -11.15
N VAL A 722 -0.68 21.12 -11.62
CA VAL A 722 0.33 22.14 -11.97
C VAL A 722 1.12 22.58 -10.74
N GLU A 723 0.44 22.78 -9.61
CA GLU A 723 1.09 23.11 -8.34
C GLU A 723 1.96 21.96 -7.84
N ARG A 724 1.48 20.70 -7.91
CA ARG A 724 2.28 19.54 -7.49
C ARG A 724 3.55 19.37 -8.32
N LEU A 725 3.49 19.66 -9.62
CA LEU A 725 4.67 19.66 -10.49
C LEU A 725 5.62 20.82 -10.18
N ALA A 726 5.10 22.01 -9.89
CA ALA A 726 5.90 23.17 -9.49
C ALA A 726 6.61 22.92 -8.15
N ASP A 727 5.90 22.33 -7.18
CA ASP A 727 6.43 21.88 -5.89
C ASP A 727 7.59 20.90 -6.11
N GLN A 728 7.40 19.87 -6.95
CA GLN A 728 8.46 18.88 -7.22
C GLN A 728 9.69 19.50 -7.89
N ARG A 729 9.49 20.42 -8.84
CA ARG A 729 10.59 21.13 -9.50
C ARG A 729 11.39 21.95 -8.50
N LEU A 730 10.70 22.64 -7.57
CA LEU A 730 11.34 23.45 -6.55
C LEU A 730 12.10 22.59 -5.52
N LEU A 731 11.52 21.48 -5.06
CA LEU A 731 12.19 20.52 -4.18
C LEU A 731 13.45 19.95 -4.82
N HIS A 732 13.38 19.58 -6.10
CA HIS A 732 14.52 19.07 -6.85
C HIS A 732 15.64 20.13 -6.97
N ALA A 733 15.28 21.37 -7.32
CA ALA A 733 16.23 22.48 -7.35
C ALA A 733 16.86 22.74 -5.97
N ALA A 734 16.08 22.65 -4.89
CA ALA A 734 16.58 22.81 -3.53
C ALA A 734 17.53 21.68 -3.11
N ALA A 735 17.23 20.44 -3.47
CA ALA A 735 18.08 19.29 -3.20
C ALA A 735 19.43 19.38 -3.94
N ALA A 736 19.44 19.90 -5.17
CA ALA A 736 20.65 20.17 -5.93
C ALA A 736 21.46 21.39 -5.43
N ALA A 737 20.81 22.32 -4.72
CA ALA A 737 21.46 23.49 -4.11
C ALA A 737 22.09 23.15 -2.74
N ALA A 738 22.98 24.03 -2.27
CA ALA A 738 23.65 23.91 -0.98
C ALA A 738 23.56 25.22 -0.17
N GLY A 739 23.68 25.10 1.17
CA GLY A 739 23.75 26.24 2.09
C GLY A 739 22.57 27.20 1.99
N ALA A 740 22.85 28.50 1.96
CA ALA A 740 21.82 29.55 1.96
C ALA A 740 20.87 29.50 0.74
N GLN A 741 21.38 29.12 -0.44
CA GLN A 741 20.55 29.00 -1.65
C GLN A 741 19.47 27.93 -1.50
N ARG A 742 19.81 26.79 -0.88
CA ARG A 742 18.83 25.74 -0.55
C ARG A 742 17.74 26.30 0.37
N LEU A 743 18.13 27.00 1.44
CA LEU A 743 17.19 27.58 2.39
C LEU A 743 16.29 28.65 1.75
N GLU A 744 16.81 29.46 0.83
CA GLU A 744 16.04 30.46 0.11
C GLU A 744 14.97 29.82 -0.79
N LEU A 745 15.32 28.75 -1.52
CA LEU A 745 14.36 27.98 -2.32
C LEU A 745 13.27 27.35 -1.45
N LEU A 746 13.65 26.76 -0.32
CA LEU A 746 12.72 26.11 0.61
C LEU A 746 11.83 27.10 1.36
N ALA A 747 12.29 28.34 1.56
CA ALA A 747 11.51 29.39 2.21
C ALA A 747 10.23 29.73 1.44
N ALA A 748 10.17 29.47 0.12
CA ALA A 748 8.96 29.65 -0.69
C ALA A 748 7.80 28.72 -0.29
N PHE A 749 8.05 27.68 0.52
CA PHE A 749 7.01 26.83 1.10
C PHE A 749 6.48 27.33 2.45
N ALA A 750 7.17 28.28 3.09
CA ALA A 750 6.89 28.72 4.46
C ALA A 750 5.57 29.49 4.64
N ASP A 751 4.93 29.89 3.54
CA ASP A 751 3.59 30.49 3.51
C ASP A 751 2.45 29.46 3.63
N GLY A 752 2.77 28.19 3.93
CA GLY A 752 1.81 27.16 4.33
C GLY A 752 0.95 26.59 3.19
N ALA A 753 1.26 26.92 1.93
CA ALA A 753 0.45 26.52 0.79
C ALA A 753 0.82 25.15 0.17
N GLY A 754 1.84 24.46 0.69
CA GLY A 754 2.24 23.14 0.19
C GLY A 754 1.35 22.03 0.75
N MET A 755 1.26 20.90 0.04
CA MET A 755 0.69 19.69 0.65
C MET A 755 1.57 19.21 1.80
N ALA A 756 0.98 18.56 2.81
CA ALA A 756 1.71 18.11 3.99
C ALA A 756 2.99 17.32 3.63
N GLY A 757 2.91 16.34 2.73
CA GLY A 757 4.09 15.57 2.29
C GLY A 757 5.21 16.41 1.65
N VAL A 758 4.86 17.45 0.87
CA VAL A 758 5.83 18.38 0.27
C VAL A 758 6.49 19.24 1.36
N LEU A 759 5.72 19.68 2.35
CA LEU A 759 6.25 20.46 3.49
C LEU A 759 7.19 19.62 4.36
N VAL A 760 6.89 18.33 4.51
CA VAL A 760 7.76 17.37 5.23
C VAL A 760 9.07 17.17 4.49
N GLU A 761 9.03 16.88 3.18
CA GLU A 761 10.25 16.73 2.35
C GLU A 761 11.07 18.03 2.31
N ALA A 762 10.42 19.19 2.22
CA ALA A 762 11.08 20.48 2.29
C ALA A 762 11.76 20.72 3.65
N ALA A 763 11.14 20.27 4.76
CA ALA A 763 11.71 20.37 6.08
C ALA A 763 12.93 19.47 6.27
N GLU A 764 12.91 18.25 5.72
CA GLU A 764 14.07 17.34 5.72
C GLU A 764 15.26 17.96 4.99
N LEU A 765 15.04 18.47 3.77
CA LEU A 765 16.08 19.18 3.01
C LEU A 765 16.63 20.41 3.75
N ALA A 766 15.78 21.12 4.52
CA ALA A 766 16.21 22.23 5.35
C ALA A 766 17.08 21.76 6.54
N LEU A 767 16.76 20.64 7.18
CA LEU A 767 17.57 20.07 8.26
C LEU A 767 18.97 19.67 7.79
N GLU A 768 19.08 19.11 6.58
CA GLU A 768 20.36 18.75 5.96
C GLU A 768 21.30 19.95 5.74
N ALA A 769 20.76 21.17 5.66
CA ALA A 769 21.54 22.39 5.41
C ALA A 769 22.34 22.89 6.63
N GLY A 770 22.24 22.23 7.80
CA GLY A 770 22.98 22.54 9.03
C GLY A 770 22.45 23.75 9.83
N GLU A 771 22.18 24.88 9.17
CA GLU A 771 21.60 26.09 9.78
C GLU A 771 20.07 26.22 9.56
N GLY A 772 19.45 25.22 8.92
CA GLY A 772 18.04 25.28 8.52
C GLY A 772 17.01 24.89 9.57
N ALA A 773 17.41 24.59 10.83
CA ALA A 773 16.51 24.06 11.85
C ALA A 773 15.25 24.93 12.09
N ALA A 774 15.40 26.26 12.08
CA ALA A 774 14.27 27.18 12.26
C ALA A 774 13.28 27.13 11.08
N LEU A 775 13.79 27.04 9.85
CA LEU A 775 12.95 26.89 8.66
C LEU A 775 12.28 25.50 8.65
N ALA A 776 13.04 24.46 8.96
CA ALA A 776 12.52 23.10 9.09
C ALA A 776 11.41 23.02 10.14
N LEU A 777 11.56 23.68 11.29
CA LEU A 777 10.53 23.71 12.33
C LEU A 777 9.23 24.34 11.82
N ARG A 778 9.33 25.43 11.06
CA ARG A 778 8.14 26.08 10.45
C ARG A 778 7.48 25.18 9.42
N LEU A 779 8.26 24.58 8.52
CA LEU A 779 7.75 23.72 7.45
C LEU A 779 7.14 22.43 7.99
N ALA A 780 7.87 21.73 8.88
CA ALA A 780 7.40 20.51 9.52
C ALA A 780 6.20 20.77 10.43
N GLY A 781 6.16 21.92 11.11
CA GLY A 781 5.02 22.34 11.92
C GLY A 781 3.76 22.50 11.06
N ALA A 782 3.86 23.22 9.94
CA ALA A 782 2.76 23.35 9.00
C ALA A 782 2.35 22.00 8.38
N GLY A 783 3.30 21.14 8.03
CA GLY A 783 3.03 19.79 7.53
C GLY A 783 2.28 18.91 8.54
N ALA A 784 2.72 18.92 9.81
CA ALA A 784 2.08 18.17 10.89
C ALA A 784 0.72 18.77 11.29
N ASP A 785 0.50 20.07 11.11
CA ASP A 785 -0.81 20.67 11.35
C ASP A 785 -1.82 20.31 10.24
N LEU A 786 -1.39 20.20 8.99
CA LEU A 786 -2.25 19.81 7.86
C LEU A 786 -2.51 18.30 7.79
N ALA A 787 -1.54 17.49 8.22
CA ALA A 787 -1.67 16.04 8.26
C ALA A 787 -1.25 15.49 9.63
N PRO A 788 -2.04 15.76 10.68
CA PRO A 788 -1.68 15.45 12.06
C PRO A 788 -1.58 13.96 12.40
N LEU A 789 -2.11 13.10 11.52
CA LEU A 789 -2.09 11.65 11.62
C LEU A 789 -0.93 11.01 10.84
N GLU A 790 -0.18 11.78 10.05
CA GLU A 790 0.95 11.25 9.27
C GLU A 790 2.20 11.08 10.14
N VAL A 791 2.71 9.84 10.20
CA VAL A 791 3.89 9.47 11.01
C VAL A 791 5.12 10.28 10.59
N ALA A 792 5.35 10.43 9.28
CA ALA A 792 6.49 11.16 8.74
C ALA A 792 6.46 12.64 9.15
N ALA A 793 5.27 13.27 9.14
CA ALA A 793 5.12 14.67 9.54
C ALA A 793 5.49 14.89 11.02
N ARG A 794 5.03 14.00 11.90
CA ARG A 794 5.35 14.02 13.34
C ARG A 794 6.84 13.77 13.59
N TYR A 795 7.42 12.80 12.88
CA TYR A 795 8.83 12.45 13.01
C TYR A 795 9.76 13.60 12.61
N VAL A 796 9.52 14.24 11.46
CA VAL A 796 10.35 15.36 10.98
C VAL A 796 10.15 16.60 11.86
N LEU A 797 8.93 16.85 12.36
CA LEU A 797 8.70 17.91 13.34
C LEU A 797 9.49 17.67 14.64
N ALA A 798 9.56 16.42 15.10
CA ALA A 798 10.36 16.06 16.27
C ALA A 798 11.86 16.33 16.04
N GLN A 799 12.39 15.96 14.87
CA GLN A 799 13.77 16.25 14.49
C GLN A 799 14.05 17.75 14.44
N ALA A 800 13.14 18.54 13.86
CA ALA A 800 13.28 19.99 13.78
C ALA A 800 13.24 20.65 15.16
N ARG A 801 12.34 20.21 16.05
CA ARG A 801 12.30 20.66 17.46
C ARG A 801 13.59 20.33 18.20
N ARG A 802 14.12 19.11 18.02
CA ARG A 802 15.42 18.70 18.58
C ARG A 802 16.55 19.58 18.06
N GLY A 803 16.58 19.87 16.75
CA GLY A 803 17.56 20.77 16.12
C GLY A 803 17.49 22.20 16.65
N CYS A 804 16.30 22.67 17.06
CA CYS A 804 16.11 23.96 17.72
C CYS A 804 16.33 23.93 19.25
N GLY A 805 16.64 22.78 19.85
CA GLY A 805 16.85 22.63 21.29
C GLY A 805 15.57 22.45 22.13
N ASP A 806 14.39 22.32 21.52
CA ASP A 806 13.12 22.03 22.21
C ASP A 806 12.96 20.52 22.45
N MET A 807 13.68 19.99 23.43
CA MET A 807 13.70 18.56 23.74
C MET A 807 12.35 18.04 24.26
N ALA A 808 11.61 18.86 25.02
CA ALA A 808 10.31 18.49 25.54
C ALA A 808 9.26 18.38 24.43
N GLY A 809 9.26 19.32 23.48
CA GLY A 809 8.44 19.23 22.28
C GLY A 809 8.86 18.06 21.39
N ALA A 810 10.15 17.85 21.15
CA ALA A 810 10.64 16.72 20.35
C ALA A 810 10.18 15.38 20.92
N ARG A 811 10.26 15.19 22.25
CA ARG A 811 9.78 13.98 22.93
C ARG A 811 8.29 13.72 22.65
N ARG A 812 7.44 14.73 22.76
CA ARG A 812 6.00 14.60 22.50
C ARG A 812 5.71 14.17 21.06
N GLU A 813 6.40 14.78 20.09
CA GLU A 813 6.18 14.46 18.67
C GLU A 813 6.73 13.07 18.30
N TYR A 814 7.86 12.64 18.84
CA TYR A 814 8.33 11.25 18.66
C TYR A 814 7.38 10.24 19.29
N GLN A 815 6.83 10.52 20.48
CA GLN A 815 5.80 9.67 21.09
C GLN A 815 4.56 9.58 20.20
N ALA A 816 4.12 10.69 19.61
CA ALA A 816 3.03 10.70 18.64
C ALA A 816 3.36 9.87 17.38
N ALA A 817 4.58 9.98 16.84
CA ALA A 817 5.01 9.19 15.68
C ALA A 817 5.04 7.68 15.98
N VAL A 818 5.59 7.25 17.12
CA VAL A 818 5.63 5.83 17.53
C VAL A 818 4.22 5.25 17.70
N ARG A 819 3.29 6.08 18.16
CA ARG A 819 1.90 5.75 18.43
C ARG A 819 1.07 5.63 17.14
N LEU A 820 1.29 6.52 16.17
CA LEU A 820 0.57 6.50 14.88
C LEU A 820 1.08 5.41 13.93
N SER A 821 2.29 4.90 14.16
CA SER A 821 2.91 3.89 13.31
C SER A 821 2.35 2.49 13.52
N VAL A 822 1.98 1.82 12.43
CA VAL A 822 1.55 0.42 12.40
C VAL A 822 2.78 -0.50 12.49
N ASP A 823 2.62 -1.72 13.02
CA ASP A 823 3.73 -2.64 13.27
C ASP A 823 4.68 -2.84 12.08
N GLY A 824 5.98 -2.62 12.31
CA GLY A 824 7.05 -2.92 11.34
C GLY A 824 7.62 -1.73 10.55
N GLU A 825 7.21 -0.49 10.79
CA GLU A 825 7.78 0.65 10.07
C GLU A 825 9.17 1.07 10.59
N ALA A 826 10.12 1.26 9.67
CA ALA A 826 11.45 1.78 9.97
C ALA A 826 11.43 3.12 10.72
N LEU A 827 10.43 3.98 10.44
CA LEU A 827 10.22 5.25 11.15
C LEU A 827 9.87 5.04 12.63
N ARG A 828 9.17 3.96 13.00
CA ARG A 828 8.84 3.65 14.40
C ARG A 828 10.08 3.32 15.20
N GLU A 829 10.94 2.48 14.65
CA GLU A 829 12.20 2.09 15.29
C GLU A 829 13.15 3.29 15.40
N ALA A 830 13.22 4.13 14.36
CA ALA A 830 13.96 5.38 14.41
C ALA A 830 13.42 6.34 15.49
N ALA A 831 12.10 6.49 15.61
CA ALA A 831 11.47 7.32 16.62
C ALA A 831 11.67 6.76 18.05
N ARG A 832 11.60 5.43 18.24
CA ARG A 832 11.89 4.76 19.53
C ARG A 832 13.35 4.95 19.94
N ALA A 833 14.29 4.77 19.01
CA ALA A 833 15.70 5.01 19.26
C ALA A 833 15.95 6.47 19.68
N ALA A 834 15.36 7.43 18.94
CA ALA A 834 15.45 8.85 19.28
C ALA A 834 14.82 9.17 20.66
N LEU A 835 13.70 8.55 21.03
CA LEU A 835 13.11 8.71 22.37
C LEU A 835 14.04 8.19 23.47
N ALA A 836 14.63 7.01 23.27
CA ALA A 836 15.56 6.43 24.24
C ALA A 836 16.79 7.32 24.44
N GLU A 837 17.31 7.95 23.38
CA GLU A 837 18.39 8.94 23.48
C GLU A 837 17.97 10.17 24.30
N ILE A 838 16.76 10.70 24.06
CA ILE A 838 16.25 11.86 24.80
C ILE A 838 16.05 11.53 26.28
N GLU A 839 15.68 10.30 26.62
CA GLU A 839 15.46 9.88 28.02
C GLU A 839 16.77 9.56 28.77
N GLN A 840 17.88 9.37 28.06
CA GLN A 840 19.21 9.15 28.65
C GLN A 840 19.96 10.46 28.95
N HIS A 841 19.48 11.59 28.45
CA HIS A 841 20.06 12.93 28.61
C HIS A 841 19.14 13.85 29.41
#